data_AF-Q6P2B1-F1
#
_entry.id   AF-Q6P2B1-F1
#
_cell.length_a   1.000
_cell.length_b   1.000
_cell.length_c   1.000
_cell.angle_alpha   90.00
_cell.angle_beta   90.00
_cell.angle_gamma   90.00
#
_symmetry.space_group_name_H-M   'P 1'
#
loop_
_entity.id
_entity.type
_entity.pdbx_description
1 polymer ?
#
loop_
_entity_poly.entity_id
_entity_poly.type
_entity_poly.pdbx_seq_one_letter_code
_entity_poly.pdbx_strand_id
1 'polypeptide(L)'
;MEGAKPTLQLVYQAVQALYHDPDPSGKERASFWLGELQRSVHAWEISDQLLQIRQDVESCYFAAQTMKMKIQTSFYELPTDSHASLRDSLLTHIQNLKDLSPVIVTQLALAIADLALQMPSWKGCVQTLVEKYSNDVTSLPFLLEILTVLPEEVHSRSLRIGANRRTEIIEDLAFYSSTVVSLLMTCVEKAGTDEKMLMKVFRCLGSWFNLGVLDSNFMANNKLLALLFEVLQQDKTSSNLHEAASDCVCSALYAIENVETNLPLAMQLFQGVLTLETAYHMAVAREDLDKVLNYCRIFTELCETFLEKIVCTPGQGLGDLRTLELLLICAGHPQYEVVEISFNFWYRLGEHLYKTNDEVIHSIFKAYIQRLLHALARHCQLEPDHEGVPEETDDFGEFRMRVSDLVKDLIFLIGSMECFAQLYSTLKEGNPPWEVTEAVLFIMAAIAKSVDPENNPTLVEVLEGVVHLPETVHTAVRYTSIELVGEMSEVVDRNPQFLDPVLGYLMKGLCEKPLASAAAKAIHNICSVCRDHMAQHFNGLLEIAHSLDSFMLSPEAAVGLLKGTALVLARLPLDKITECLSELCSVQVMALKKLLSQEPSNGISSDPTVFLDRLAVIFRHTNPIVENGQTHPCQKVIQEIWPVLSETLNKHRADNRIVERCCRCLRFAVRCVGKGSAALLQPLVTQMVNVYHVHQHSCFLYLGSILVDEYGMEEGCRQGLLDMLQALCIPTFQLLEQQNGLQNHPDTVDDLFRLATRFIQRSPVTLLRSQVVIPILQWAIASTTLDHRDANSSVMRFLRDLIHTGVANDHEEDFELRKELIGQVMSQLGQQLVSQLLHTCCFCLPPYTLPDVAEVLWEIMQVDRPTFCRWLENSLKGLPKETTVGAVTVTHKQLTDFHKQVTSAEECKQVCWALRDFTRLFR
;
A
#
# COMPACT_ATOMS: atom_id res chain seq x y z
N MET A 1 33.37 31.65 26.34
CA MET A 1 33.01 32.12 24.98
C MET A 1 31.51 32.05 24.92
N GLU A 2 30.81 33.18 25.02
CA GLU A 2 29.36 33.21 24.79
C GLU A 2 29.13 32.92 23.31
N GLY A 3 28.60 31.73 22.99
CA GLY A 3 28.31 31.33 21.62
C GLY A 3 27.24 32.24 21.01
N ALA A 4 27.32 32.46 19.69
CA ALA A 4 26.39 33.33 18.96
C ALA A 4 24.96 32.78 19.04
N LYS A 5 24.16 33.31 19.98
CA LYS A 5 22.75 32.96 20.17
C LYS A 5 21.86 33.87 19.32
N PRO A 6 20.81 33.36 18.65
CA PRO A 6 19.82 34.20 17.96
C PRO A 6 19.12 35.13 18.96
N THR A 7 18.89 36.38 18.55
CA THR A 7 18.18 37.37 19.39
C THR A 7 16.66 37.21 19.26
N LEU A 8 15.92 37.56 20.31
CA LEU A 8 14.45 37.53 20.27
C LEU A 8 13.88 38.40 19.15
N GLN A 9 14.47 39.57 18.88
CA GLN A 9 14.02 40.46 17.80
C GLN A 9 14.12 39.78 16.43
N LEU A 10 15.20 39.02 16.17
CA LEU A 10 15.39 38.32 14.91
C LEU A 10 14.35 37.22 14.73
N VAL A 11 14.04 36.50 15.82
CA VAL A 11 13.00 35.46 15.81
C VAL A 11 11.61 36.06 15.55
N TYR A 12 11.25 37.15 16.22
CA TYR A 12 9.97 37.83 15.96
C TYR A 12 9.86 38.33 14.51
N GLN A 13 10.93 38.89 13.95
CA GLN A 13 10.95 39.31 12.54
C GLN A 13 10.75 38.13 11.59
N ALA A 14 11.41 36.99 11.85
CA ALA A 14 11.27 35.79 11.05
C ALA A 14 9.85 35.19 11.18
N VAL A 15 9.28 35.14 12.38
CA VAL A 15 7.89 34.69 12.59
C VAL A 15 6.92 35.62 11.86
N GLN A 16 7.09 36.93 11.98
CA GLN A 16 6.24 37.89 11.28
C GLN A 16 6.36 37.73 9.76
N ALA A 17 7.57 37.55 9.24
CA ALA A 17 7.78 37.29 7.82
C ALA A 17 7.14 35.99 7.36
N LEU A 18 7.21 34.91 8.16
CA LEU A 18 6.60 33.61 7.85
C LEU A 18 5.09 33.74 7.57
N TYR A 19 4.37 34.53 8.35
CA TYR A 19 2.92 34.69 8.19
C TYR A 19 2.54 35.82 7.23
N HIS A 20 3.25 36.96 7.28
CA HIS A 20 2.79 38.23 6.72
C HIS A 20 3.66 38.80 5.58
N ASP A 21 4.78 38.16 5.21
CA ASP A 21 5.58 38.62 4.06
C ASP A 21 4.78 38.46 2.76
N PRO A 22 4.55 39.53 1.97
CA PRO A 22 3.84 39.40 0.70
C PRO A 22 4.63 38.62 -0.35
N ASP A 23 5.95 38.50 -0.21
CA ASP A 23 6.81 37.69 -1.08
C ASP A 23 6.82 36.22 -0.62
N PRO A 24 6.31 35.26 -1.43
CA PRO A 24 6.38 33.84 -1.11
C PRO A 24 7.81 33.36 -0.80
N SER A 25 8.82 33.89 -1.51
CA SER A 25 10.22 33.53 -1.28
C SER A 25 10.75 34.06 0.06
N GLY A 26 10.18 35.18 0.54
CA GLY A 26 10.43 35.73 1.87
C GLY A 26 9.91 34.81 2.97
N LYS A 27 8.68 34.28 2.81
CA LYS A 27 8.09 33.28 3.72
C LYS A 27 8.91 31.99 3.76
N GLU A 28 9.34 31.48 2.61
CA GLU A 28 10.18 30.27 2.52
C GLU A 28 11.52 30.45 3.22
N ARG A 29 12.19 31.59 2.99
CA ARG A 29 13.47 31.90 3.66
C ARG A 29 13.31 32.01 5.18
N ALA A 30 12.22 32.64 5.65
CA ALA A 30 11.89 32.70 7.06
C ALA A 30 11.59 31.32 7.65
N SER A 31 10.82 30.50 6.94
CA SER A 31 10.51 29.11 7.31
C SER A 31 11.78 28.26 7.44
N PHE A 32 12.70 28.32 6.48
CA PHE A 32 13.97 27.60 6.52
C PHE A 32 14.80 27.98 7.74
N TRP A 33 14.96 29.29 7.98
CA TRP A 33 15.72 29.79 9.13
C TRP A 33 15.09 29.39 10.48
N LEU A 34 13.76 29.47 10.59
CA LEU A 34 13.03 29.01 11.77
C LEU A 34 13.13 27.49 11.95
N GLY A 35 13.15 26.72 10.87
CA GLY A 35 13.39 25.27 10.91
C GLY A 35 14.79 24.90 11.42
N GLU A 36 15.82 25.65 10.99
CA GLU A 36 17.18 25.53 11.54
C GLU A 36 17.21 25.88 13.03
N LEU A 37 16.51 26.94 13.43
CA LEU A 37 16.36 27.31 14.83
C LEU A 37 15.72 26.18 15.64
N GLN A 38 14.63 25.58 15.16
CA GLN A 38 13.94 24.45 15.82
C GLN A 38 14.82 23.21 15.99
N ARG A 39 15.75 22.96 15.07
CA ARG A 39 16.72 21.85 15.19
C ARG A 39 17.89 22.18 16.12
N SER A 40 18.13 23.46 16.42
CA SER A 40 19.25 23.90 17.24
C SER A 40 19.01 23.73 18.75
N VAL A 41 20.08 23.82 19.54
CA VAL A 41 20.01 23.85 21.02
C VAL A 41 19.36 25.14 21.53
N HIS A 42 19.41 26.23 20.76
CA HIS A 42 18.85 27.53 21.15
C HIS A 42 17.32 27.53 21.22
N ALA A 43 16.67 26.57 20.55
CA ALA A 43 15.22 26.42 20.53
C ALA A 43 14.59 26.37 21.93
N TRP A 44 15.24 25.70 22.89
CA TRP A 44 14.74 25.54 24.25
C TRP A 44 14.51 26.89 24.94
N GLU A 45 15.55 27.71 25.00
CA GLU A 45 15.52 28.99 25.71
C GLU A 45 14.67 30.03 24.97
N ILE A 46 14.77 30.07 23.63
CA ILE A 46 13.98 30.99 22.81
C ILE A 46 12.49 30.70 22.95
N SER A 47 12.09 29.43 22.87
CA SER A 47 10.67 29.06 22.97
C SER A 47 10.13 29.39 24.36
N ASP A 48 10.88 29.12 25.42
CA ASP A 48 10.48 29.49 26.78
C ASP A 48 10.29 31.02 26.91
N GLN A 49 11.24 31.81 26.39
CA GLN A 49 11.15 33.27 26.40
C GLN A 49 9.96 33.81 25.62
N LEU A 50 9.66 33.27 24.43
CA LEU A 50 8.49 33.67 23.64
C LEU A 50 7.18 33.40 24.39
N LEU A 51 7.06 32.23 25.04
CA LEU A 51 5.89 31.86 25.86
C LEU A 51 5.79 32.67 27.15
N GLN A 52 6.91 33.17 27.68
CA GLN A 52 6.90 34.12 28.81
C GLN A 52 6.48 35.53 28.41
N ILE A 53 6.89 36.01 27.23
CA ILE A 53 6.59 37.36 26.74
C ILE A 53 5.13 37.47 26.28
N ARG A 54 4.63 36.44 25.57
CA ARG A 54 3.24 36.36 25.09
C ARG A 54 2.85 37.53 24.20
N GLN A 55 3.69 37.86 23.22
CA GLN A 55 3.50 39.05 22.38
C GLN A 55 2.25 38.94 21.49
N ASP A 56 2.11 37.84 20.76
CA ASP A 56 1.04 37.60 19.79
C ASP A 56 0.79 36.09 19.61
N VAL A 57 -0.26 35.74 18.87
CA VAL A 57 -0.69 34.35 18.66
C VAL A 57 0.36 33.58 17.86
N GLU A 58 0.91 34.19 16.81
CA GLU A 58 1.87 33.58 15.90
C GLU A 58 3.17 33.18 16.59
N SER A 59 3.76 34.07 17.39
CA SER A 59 4.98 33.78 18.15
C SER A 59 4.76 32.73 19.24
N CYS A 60 3.64 32.81 19.96
CA CYS A 60 3.30 31.81 20.97
C CYS A 60 3.04 30.43 20.36
N TYR A 61 2.37 30.37 19.21
CA TYR A 61 2.15 29.12 18.48
C TYR A 61 3.47 28.51 18.00
N PHE A 62 4.34 29.30 17.36
CA PHE A 62 5.66 28.83 16.93
C PHE A 62 6.47 28.29 18.11
N ALA A 63 6.47 29.00 19.25
CA ALA A 63 7.19 28.58 20.45
C ALA A 63 6.61 27.30 21.08
N ALA A 64 5.28 27.18 21.16
CA ALA A 64 4.61 25.99 21.69
C ALA A 64 4.87 24.75 20.80
N GLN A 65 4.76 24.91 19.48
CA GLN A 65 5.09 23.86 18.52
C GLN A 65 6.57 23.46 18.62
N THR A 66 7.46 24.44 18.75
CA THR A 66 8.91 24.19 18.89
C THR A 66 9.21 23.42 20.18
N MET A 67 8.58 23.79 21.31
CA MET A 67 8.69 23.04 22.56
C MET A 67 8.26 21.58 22.40
N LYS A 68 7.09 21.33 21.80
CA LYS A 68 6.64 19.97 21.47
C LYS A 68 7.70 19.24 20.65
N MET A 69 8.15 19.82 19.54
CA MET A 69 9.13 19.20 18.64
C MET A 69 10.44 18.85 19.35
N LYS A 70 10.97 19.77 20.17
CA LYS A 70 12.20 19.54 20.93
C LYS A 70 12.03 18.42 21.95
N ILE A 71 10.89 18.33 22.61
CA ILE A 71 10.60 17.26 23.56
C ILE A 71 10.48 15.91 22.86
N GLN A 72 9.75 15.82 21.74
CA GLN A 72 9.59 14.52 21.05
C GLN A 72 10.86 14.05 20.32
N THR A 73 11.69 14.95 19.76
CA THR A 73 12.86 14.55 18.93
C THR A 73 14.21 14.69 19.61
N SER A 74 14.32 15.58 20.58
CA SER A 74 15.59 16.07 21.13
C SER A 74 15.63 16.00 22.67
N PHE A 75 14.80 15.15 23.29
CA PHE A 75 14.73 15.03 24.75
C PHE A 75 16.09 14.71 25.38
N TYR A 76 16.93 13.95 24.67
CA TYR A 76 18.29 13.59 25.10
C TYR A 76 19.23 14.79 25.30
N GLU A 77 18.90 15.98 24.79
CA GLU A 77 19.67 17.21 25.02
C GLU A 77 19.46 17.78 26.44
N LEU A 78 18.36 17.42 27.10
CA LEU A 78 18.03 17.93 28.43
C LEU A 78 18.75 17.12 29.51
N PRO A 79 19.43 17.79 30.45
CA PRO A 79 19.97 17.11 31.61
C PRO A 79 18.82 16.73 32.57
N THR A 80 18.94 15.59 33.23
CA THR A 80 17.84 15.00 34.02
C THR A 80 17.37 15.87 35.19
N ASP A 81 18.24 16.74 35.70
CA ASP A 81 17.93 17.72 36.75
C ASP A 81 17.01 18.85 36.25
N SER A 82 17.01 19.15 34.95
CA SER A 82 16.15 20.16 34.32
C SER A 82 14.72 19.70 34.05
N HIS A 83 14.44 18.39 34.10
CA HIS A 83 13.15 17.82 33.72
C HIS A 83 11.98 18.38 34.55
N ALA A 84 12.16 18.48 35.87
CA ALA A 84 11.13 19.02 36.75
C ALA A 84 10.87 20.51 36.48
N SER A 85 11.93 21.29 36.22
CA SER A 85 11.82 22.70 35.87
C SER A 85 11.09 22.89 34.54
N LEU A 86 11.40 22.09 33.52
CA LEU A 86 10.71 22.16 32.22
C LEU A 86 9.22 21.84 32.36
N ARG A 87 8.87 20.79 33.12
CA ARG A 87 7.48 20.46 33.44
C ARG A 87 6.77 21.66 34.07
N ASP A 88 7.36 22.27 35.08
CA ASP A 88 6.74 23.37 35.81
C ASP A 88 6.62 24.62 34.92
N SER A 89 7.57 24.88 34.02
CA SER A 89 7.47 25.91 32.98
C SER A 89 6.32 25.66 32.01
N LEU A 90 6.19 24.45 31.44
CA LEU A 90 5.09 24.12 30.52
C LEU A 90 3.72 24.25 31.19
N LEU A 91 3.60 23.79 32.43
CA LEU A 91 2.38 23.95 33.21
C LEU A 91 2.06 25.43 33.48
N THR A 92 3.08 26.25 33.72
CA THR A 92 2.89 27.71 33.87
C THR A 92 2.47 28.35 32.54
N HIS A 93 3.09 27.96 31.42
CA HIS A 93 2.77 28.47 30.09
C HIS A 93 1.33 28.16 29.70
N ILE A 94 0.88 26.91 29.86
CA ILE A 94 -0.49 26.52 29.49
C ILE A 94 -1.53 27.24 30.35
N GLN A 95 -1.26 27.47 31.64
CA GLN A 95 -2.14 28.26 32.50
C GLN A 95 -2.25 29.72 32.07
N ASN A 96 -1.14 30.33 31.64
CA ASN A 96 -1.09 31.73 31.22
C ASN A 96 -1.64 31.96 29.80
N LEU A 97 -1.64 30.91 28.96
CA LEU A 97 -2.00 30.98 27.55
C LEU A 97 -3.35 30.31 27.21
N LYS A 98 -4.04 29.75 28.21
CA LYS A 98 -5.30 29.00 28.05
C LYS A 98 -6.39 29.74 27.27
N ASP A 99 -6.44 31.06 27.38
CA ASP A 99 -7.46 31.91 26.74
C ASP A 99 -6.94 32.61 25.46
N LEU A 100 -5.67 32.43 25.08
CA LEU A 100 -5.08 33.13 23.92
C LEU A 100 -5.54 32.51 22.59
N SER A 101 -5.36 31.20 22.43
CA SER A 101 -5.83 30.46 21.26
C SER A 101 -5.83 28.95 21.53
N PRO A 102 -6.89 28.22 21.15
CA PRO A 102 -6.97 26.77 21.36
C PRO A 102 -5.84 26.01 20.67
N VAL A 103 -5.38 26.47 19.50
CA VAL A 103 -4.28 25.80 18.77
C VAL A 103 -2.97 25.83 19.55
N ILE A 104 -2.71 26.89 20.33
CA ILE A 104 -1.53 27.00 21.20
C ILE A 104 -1.68 26.03 22.39
N VAL A 105 -2.87 25.95 22.96
CA VAL A 105 -3.18 25.05 24.08
C VAL A 105 -2.94 23.60 23.69
N THR A 106 -3.38 23.17 22.50
CA THR A 106 -3.13 21.80 22.00
C THR A 106 -1.62 21.53 21.84
N GLN A 107 -0.83 22.46 21.31
CA GLN A 107 0.63 22.27 21.20
C GLN A 107 1.30 22.14 22.58
N LEU A 108 0.89 22.95 23.56
CA LEU A 108 1.40 22.85 24.93
C LEU A 108 0.93 21.56 25.63
N ALA A 109 -0.30 21.12 25.39
CA ALA A 109 -0.83 19.87 25.91
C ALA A 109 -0.04 18.67 25.37
N LEU A 110 0.26 18.66 24.07
CA LEU A 110 1.13 17.65 23.43
C LEU A 110 2.54 17.69 24.03
N ALA A 111 3.14 18.87 24.18
CA ALA A 111 4.45 19.01 24.82
C ALA A 111 4.48 18.45 26.26
N ILE A 112 3.41 18.66 27.03
CA ILE A 112 3.25 18.13 28.40
C ILE A 112 3.08 16.60 28.35
N ALA A 113 2.29 16.07 27.43
CA ALA A 113 2.09 14.64 27.25
C ALA A 113 3.41 13.95 26.86
N ASP A 114 4.09 14.42 25.82
CA ASP A 114 5.37 13.88 25.35
C ASP A 114 6.44 13.90 26.46
N LEU A 115 6.45 14.96 27.27
CA LEU A 115 7.33 15.06 28.43
C LEU A 115 6.98 14.01 29.50
N ALA A 116 5.70 13.87 29.84
CA ALA A 116 5.25 12.90 30.84
C ALA A 116 5.58 11.45 30.43
N LEU A 117 5.37 11.10 29.16
CA LEU A 117 5.67 9.78 28.61
C LEU A 117 7.18 9.45 28.70
N GLN A 118 8.04 10.44 28.46
CA GLN A 118 9.49 10.32 28.51
C GLN A 118 10.11 10.57 29.90
N MET A 119 9.33 10.95 30.91
CA MET A 119 9.80 11.25 32.27
C MET A 119 9.27 10.23 33.29
N PRO A 120 9.88 9.03 33.43
CA PRO A 120 9.45 7.99 34.38
C PRO A 120 9.40 8.42 35.85
N SER A 121 10.10 9.50 36.21
CA SER A 121 10.05 10.08 37.55
C SER A 121 8.72 10.78 37.87
N TRP A 122 7.92 11.14 36.87
CA TRP A 122 6.59 11.74 37.06
C TRP A 122 5.48 10.69 37.13
N LYS A 123 5.59 9.77 38.10
CA LYS A 123 4.59 8.73 38.33
C LYS A 123 3.23 9.34 38.67
N GLY A 124 2.14 8.75 38.16
CA GLY A 124 0.78 9.24 38.42
C GLY A 124 0.55 10.67 37.93
N CYS A 125 1.14 11.04 36.80
CA CYS A 125 1.00 12.38 36.23
C CYS A 125 -0.48 12.80 36.08
N VAL A 126 -1.35 11.87 35.66
CA VAL A 126 -2.81 12.05 35.57
C VAL A 126 -3.39 12.51 36.90
N GLN A 127 -3.11 11.80 38.00
CA GLN A 127 -3.61 12.19 39.33
C GLN A 127 -3.12 13.59 39.72
N THR A 128 -1.83 13.88 39.51
CA THR A 128 -1.27 15.19 39.88
C THR A 128 -1.87 16.35 39.09
N LEU A 129 -2.18 16.14 37.81
CA LEU A 129 -2.82 17.15 36.95
C LEU A 129 -4.28 17.36 37.37
N VAL A 130 -5.02 16.27 37.60
CA VAL A 130 -6.44 16.34 37.97
C VAL A 130 -6.62 17.03 39.33
N GLU A 131 -5.87 16.64 40.36
CA GLU A 131 -5.97 17.25 41.70
C GLU A 131 -5.62 18.74 41.69
N LYS A 132 -4.68 19.14 40.84
CA LYS A 132 -4.23 20.54 40.73
C LYS A 132 -5.21 21.44 40.00
N TYR A 133 -5.86 20.95 38.93
CA TYR A 133 -6.61 21.79 37.99
C TYR A 133 -8.13 21.56 37.98
N SER A 134 -8.65 20.44 38.51
CA SER A 134 -10.09 20.11 38.46
C SER A 134 -11.02 21.05 39.23
N ASN A 135 -10.49 21.76 40.22
CA ASN A 135 -11.24 22.71 41.05
C ASN A 135 -11.48 24.06 40.36
N ASP A 136 -10.59 24.45 39.44
CA ASP A 136 -10.73 25.69 38.67
C ASP A 136 -11.47 25.42 37.36
N VAL A 137 -12.71 25.92 37.25
CA VAL A 137 -13.55 25.76 36.06
C VAL A 137 -12.88 26.28 34.79
N THR A 138 -12.06 27.33 34.90
CA THR A 138 -11.34 27.91 33.75
C THR A 138 -10.13 27.08 33.34
N SER A 139 -9.68 26.15 34.19
CA SER A 139 -8.58 25.23 33.89
C SER A 139 -9.05 23.91 33.26
N LEU A 140 -10.34 23.59 33.37
CA LEU A 140 -10.91 22.36 32.78
C LEU A 140 -10.65 22.22 31.27
N PRO A 141 -10.79 23.26 30.43
CA PRO A 141 -10.60 23.10 28.98
C PRO A 141 -9.21 22.59 28.59
N PHE A 142 -8.13 23.11 29.20
CA PHE A 142 -6.77 22.65 28.89
C PHE A 142 -6.42 21.36 29.64
N LEU A 143 -6.99 21.13 30.82
CA LEU A 143 -6.82 19.86 31.54
C LEU A 143 -7.37 18.70 30.71
N LEU A 144 -8.57 18.86 30.15
CA LEU A 144 -9.16 17.87 29.25
C LEU A 144 -8.34 17.72 27.97
N GLU A 145 -7.74 18.80 27.45
CA GLU A 145 -6.85 18.71 26.29
C GLU A 145 -5.64 17.82 26.59
N ILE A 146 -4.95 18.02 27.72
CA ILE A 146 -3.82 17.18 28.14
C ILE A 146 -4.26 15.73 28.28
N LEU A 147 -5.41 15.49 28.93
CA LEU A 147 -5.93 14.14 29.13
C LEU A 147 -6.43 13.49 27.84
N THR A 148 -6.74 14.26 26.80
CA THR A 148 -7.15 13.74 25.48
C THR A 148 -5.93 13.31 24.67
N VAL A 149 -4.90 14.16 24.59
CA VAL A 149 -3.73 13.86 23.75
C VAL A 149 -2.73 12.91 24.41
N LEU A 150 -2.76 12.77 25.74
CA LEU A 150 -1.85 11.88 26.46
C LEU A 150 -1.99 10.40 26.04
N PRO A 151 -3.20 9.80 26.01
CA PRO A 151 -3.40 8.46 25.43
C PRO A 151 -2.99 8.35 23.96
N GLU A 152 -3.27 9.39 23.15
CA GLU A 152 -2.96 9.41 21.72
C GLU A 152 -1.44 9.31 21.48
N GLU A 153 -0.63 10.03 22.27
CA GLU A 153 0.83 10.04 22.13
C GLU A 153 1.52 8.75 22.64
N VAL A 154 0.83 7.86 23.37
CA VAL A 154 1.37 6.54 23.78
C VAL A 154 1.76 5.69 22.56
N HIS A 155 0.99 5.82 21.48
CA HIS A 155 1.22 5.11 20.21
C HIS A 155 1.86 5.99 19.12
N SER A 156 2.35 7.17 19.50
CA SER A 156 3.01 8.11 18.58
C SER A 156 4.28 7.52 18.00
N ARG A 157 4.32 7.41 16.66
CA ARG A 157 5.50 6.95 15.91
C ARG A 157 6.67 7.93 16.02
N SER A 158 6.38 9.19 16.34
CA SER A 158 7.38 10.25 16.49
C SER A 158 8.15 10.17 17.80
N LEU A 159 7.52 9.65 18.87
CA LEU A 159 8.11 9.60 20.20
C LEU A 159 9.05 8.39 20.40
N ARG A 160 8.83 7.30 19.65
CA ARG A 160 9.65 6.06 19.66
C ARG A 160 9.94 5.52 21.08
N ILE A 161 8.94 5.54 21.95
CA ILE A 161 9.05 4.92 23.27
C ILE A 161 9.18 3.40 23.12
N GLY A 162 10.15 2.78 23.79
CA GLY A 162 10.32 1.33 23.72
C GLY A 162 9.10 0.58 24.26
N ALA A 163 8.82 -0.62 23.75
CA ALA A 163 7.61 -1.37 24.11
C ALA A 163 7.47 -1.64 25.61
N ASN A 164 8.56 -1.90 26.34
CA ASN A 164 8.52 -2.07 27.79
C ASN A 164 7.98 -0.82 28.48
N ARG A 165 8.49 0.36 28.11
CA ARG A 165 8.05 1.64 28.66
C ARG A 165 6.60 1.95 28.27
N ARG A 166 6.20 1.61 27.05
CA ARG A 166 4.81 1.75 26.58
C ARG A 166 3.86 0.91 27.43
N THR A 167 4.19 -0.35 27.73
CA THR A 167 3.38 -1.20 28.62
C THR A 167 3.27 -0.61 30.02
N GLU A 168 4.38 -0.15 30.62
CA GLU A 168 4.34 0.53 31.93
C GLU A 168 3.40 1.75 31.92
N ILE A 169 3.42 2.54 30.84
CA ILE A 169 2.55 3.71 30.68
C ILE A 169 1.08 3.30 30.58
N ILE A 170 0.75 2.30 29.76
CA ILE A 170 -0.64 1.83 29.59
C ILE A 170 -1.20 1.33 30.92
N GLU A 171 -0.42 0.55 31.67
CA GLU A 171 -0.81 0.06 33.00
C GLU A 171 -1.00 1.21 34.02
N ASP A 172 -0.10 2.20 34.03
CA ASP A 172 -0.22 3.38 34.90
C ASP A 172 -1.45 4.24 34.53
N LEU A 173 -1.71 4.44 33.24
CA LEU A 173 -2.90 5.15 32.76
C LEU A 173 -4.18 4.39 33.12
N ALA A 174 -4.19 3.06 32.95
CA ALA A 174 -5.33 2.21 33.34
C ALA A 174 -5.64 2.32 34.83
N PHE A 175 -4.62 2.39 35.68
CA PHE A 175 -4.79 2.59 37.12
C PHE A 175 -5.53 3.90 37.45
N TYR A 176 -5.27 4.97 36.69
CA TYR A 176 -5.87 6.29 36.91
C TYR A 176 -7.11 6.59 36.05
N SER A 177 -7.55 5.65 35.20
CA SER A 177 -8.74 5.78 34.34
C SER A 177 -9.99 6.19 35.11
N SER A 178 -10.22 5.60 36.29
CA SER A 178 -11.36 5.90 37.17
C SER A 178 -11.41 7.38 37.60
N THR A 179 -10.25 8.00 37.83
CA THR A 179 -10.14 9.41 38.21
C THR A 179 -10.51 10.32 37.05
N VAL A 180 -10.08 9.97 35.83
CA VAL A 180 -10.43 10.70 34.62
C VAL A 180 -11.93 10.60 34.33
N VAL A 181 -12.52 9.41 34.40
CA VAL A 181 -13.97 9.26 34.19
C VAL A 181 -14.77 10.05 35.23
N SER A 182 -14.33 10.07 36.50
CA SER A 182 -14.95 10.92 37.53
C SER A 182 -14.85 12.41 37.23
N LEU A 183 -13.73 12.87 36.69
CA LEU A 183 -13.56 14.25 36.22
C LEU A 183 -14.52 14.56 35.07
N LEU A 184 -14.63 13.67 34.08
CA LEU A 184 -15.52 13.84 32.93
C LEU A 184 -16.98 13.99 33.36
N MET A 185 -17.45 13.16 34.30
CA MET A 185 -18.78 13.31 34.90
C MET A 185 -18.95 14.68 35.58
N THR A 186 -17.93 15.11 36.35
CA THR A 186 -17.94 16.42 37.02
C THR A 186 -18.01 17.59 36.03
N CYS A 187 -17.32 17.49 34.88
CA CYS A 187 -17.37 18.50 33.82
C CYS A 187 -18.78 18.65 33.25
N VAL A 188 -19.47 17.54 32.99
CA VAL A 188 -20.87 17.54 32.55
C VAL A 188 -21.80 18.11 33.62
N GLU A 189 -21.60 17.77 34.89
CA GLU A 189 -22.43 18.32 35.97
C GLU A 189 -22.25 19.83 36.16
N LYS A 190 -21.03 20.35 35.99
CA LYS A 190 -20.71 21.78 36.18
C LYS A 190 -21.11 22.64 34.97
N ALA A 191 -20.97 22.12 33.76
CA ALA A 191 -21.11 22.90 32.52
C ALA A 191 -21.76 22.11 31.37
N GLY A 192 -22.67 21.17 31.67
CA GLY A 192 -23.28 20.27 30.69
C GLY A 192 -24.21 20.94 29.67
N THR A 193 -24.50 22.23 29.80
CA THR A 193 -25.20 23.02 28.77
C THR A 193 -24.25 23.65 27.76
N ASP A 194 -22.94 23.68 28.04
CA ASP A 194 -21.94 24.21 27.12
C ASP A 194 -21.50 23.13 26.13
N GLU A 195 -21.92 23.31 24.88
CA GLU A 195 -21.58 22.43 23.76
C GLU A 195 -20.07 22.23 23.59
N LYS A 196 -19.26 23.28 23.80
CA LYS A 196 -17.79 23.18 23.69
C LYS A 196 -17.20 22.33 24.79
N MET A 197 -17.78 22.37 25.99
CA MET A 197 -17.35 21.50 27.10
C MET A 197 -17.71 20.05 26.81
N LEU A 198 -18.93 19.78 26.33
CA LEU A 198 -19.35 18.43 25.94
C LEU A 198 -18.45 17.84 24.85
N MET A 199 -18.09 18.62 23.83
CA MET A 199 -17.14 18.18 22.80
C MET A 199 -15.80 17.73 23.40
N LYS A 200 -15.25 18.50 24.35
CA LYS A 200 -13.99 18.12 25.04
C LYS A 200 -14.16 16.87 25.90
N VAL A 201 -15.30 16.71 26.56
CA VAL A 201 -15.61 15.51 27.35
C VAL A 201 -15.66 14.28 26.44
N PHE A 202 -16.33 14.34 25.29
CA PHE A 202 -16.47 13.21 24.39
C PHE A 202 -15.17 12.86 23.67
N ARG A 203 -14.38 13.84 23.22
CA ARG A 203 -13.05 13.59 22.64
C ARG A 203 -12.11 12.93 23.64
N CYS A 204 -12.08 13.42 24.88
CA CYS A 204 -11.31 12.79 25.96
C CYS A 204 -11.79 11.36 26.21
N LEU A 205 -13.09 11.14 26.35
CA LEU A 205 -13.64 9.81 26.56
C LEU A 205 -13.28 8.83 25.43
N GLY A 206 -13.44 9.25 24.17
CA GLY A 206 -13.09 8.45 23.00
C GLY A 206 -11.60 8.10 22.93
N SER A 207 -10.72 9.07 23.23
CA SER A 207 -9.27 8.83 23.30
C SER A 207 -8.89 7.76 24.35
N TRP A 208 -9.55 7.77 25.50
CA TRP A 208 -9.33 6.75 26.54
C TRP A 208 -9.93 5.38 26.18
N PHE A 209 -11.02 5.34 25.42
CA PHE A 209 -11.53 4.10 24.82
C PHE A 209 -10.52 3.51 23.83
N ASN A 210 -9.94 4.33 22.95
CA ASN A 210 -8.96 3.89 21.95
C ASN A 210 -7.67 3.33 22.56
N LEU A 211 -7.30 3.76 23.77
CA LEU A 211 -6.17 3.18 24.51
C LEU A 211 -6.51 1.80 25.14
N GLY A 212 -7.78 1.43 25.24
CA GLY A 212 -8.22 0.13 25.78
C GLY A 212 -8.09 0.00 27.30
N VAL A 213 -8.16 1.12 28.04
CA VAL A 213 -7.88 1.14 29.50
C VAL A 213 -9.11 1.39 30.39
N LEU A 214 -10.27 1.67 29.80
CA LEU A 214 -11.50 1.92 30.56
C LEU A 214 -12.16 0.60 31.00
N ASP A 215 -12.69 0.57 32.23
CA ASP A 215 -13.44 -0.58 32.72
C ASP A 215 -14.82 -0.67 32.02
N SER A 216 -15.00 -1.71 31.21
CA SER A 216 -16.20 -1.92 30.41
C SER A 216 -17.48 -2.03 31.24
N ASN A 217 -17.43 -2.69 32.40
CA ASN A 217 -18.61 -2.89 33.24
C ASN A 217 -19.06 -1.60 33.93
N PHE A 218 -18.09 -0.77 34.33
CA PHE A 218 -18.30 0.56 34.88
C PHE A 218 -18.89 1.48 33.82
N MET A 219 -18.30 1.50 32.62
CA MET A 219 -18.77 2.34 31.51
C MET A 219 -20.17 1.95 31.03
N ALA A 220 -20.52 0.67 31.04
CA ALA A 220 -21.86 0.19 30.69
C ALA A 220 -22.97 0.84 31.53
N ASN A 221 -22.70 1.13 32.81
CA ASN A 221 -23.68 1.72 33.73
C ASN A 221 -23.43 3.23 33.96
N ASN A 222 -22.60 3.86 33.13
CA ASN A 222 -22.18 5.24 33.31
C ASN A 222 -23.10 6.24 32.57
N LYS A 223 -23.42 7.36 33.22
CA LYS A 223 -24.25 8.42 32.64
C LYS A 223 -23.65 9.08 31.40
N LEU A 224 -22.32 9.07 31.25
CA LEU A 224 -21.66 9.59 30.05
C LEU A 224 -22.11 8.85 28.79
N LEU A 225 -22.31 7.54 28.89
CA LEU A 225 -22.79 6.72 27.77
C LEU A 225 -24.24 7.04 27.41
N ALA A 226 -25.11 7.21 28.43
CA ALA A 226 -26.48 7.65 28.20
C ALA A 226 -26.54 9.05 27.55
N LEU A 227 -25.68 9.97 27.99
CA LEU A 227 -25.60 11.33 27.45
C LEU A 227 -25.14 11.35 25.98
N LEU A 228 -24.19 10.48 25.59
CA LEU A 228 -23.75 10.34 24.19
C LEU A 228 -24.94 10.06 23.27
N PHE A 229 -25.77 9.07 23.62
CA PHE A 229 -26.95 8.75 22.82
C PHE A 229 -28.05 9.82 22.93
N GLU A 230 -28.19 10.49 24.08
CA GLU A 230 -29.13 11.60 24.24
C GLU A 230 -28.82 12.74 23.27
N VAL A 231 -27.56 13.16 23.16
CA VAL A 231 -27.19 14.24 22.23
C VAL A 231 -27.34 13.81 20.77
N LEU A 232 -27.02 12.55 20.44
CA LEU A 232 -27.19 12.00 19.10
C LEU A 232 -28.65 11.83 18.68
N GLN A 233 -29.60 11.79 19.61
CA GLN A 233 -31.04 11.79 19.29
C GLN A 233 -31.60 13.22 19.10
N GLN A 234 -30.93 14.23 19.67
CA GLN A 234 -31.42 15.60 19.68
C GLN A 234 -31.08 16.31 18.38
N ASP A 235 -32.10 16.59 17.58
CA ASP A 235 -32.02 17.31 16.31
C ASP A 235 -31.35 18.71 16.42
N LYS A 236 -31.45 19.36 17.58
CA LYS A 236 -30.86 20.70 17.86
C LYS A 236 -29.33 20.71 18.01
N THR A 237 -28.66 19.55 18.07
CA THR A 237 -27.20 19.48 18.23
C THR A 237 -26.48 20.00 16.99
N SER A 238 -25.37 20.73 17.16
CA SER A 238 -24.58 21.19 16.00
C SER A 238 -23.78 20.04 15.39
N SER A 239 -23.32 20.21 14.14
CA SER A 239 -22.45 19.23 13.47
C SER A 239 -21.20 18.90 14.30
N ASN A 240 -20.59 19.89 14.96
CA ASN A 240 -19.37 19.72 15.75
C ASN A 240 -19.57 18.84 17.00
N LEU A 241 -20.69 19.01 17.70
CA LEU A 241 -21.01 18.17 18.86
C LEU A 241 -21.45 16.78 18.41
N HIS A 242 -22.20 16.71 17.32
CA HIS A 242 -22.66 15.46 16.75
C HIS A 242 -21.47 14.59 16.34
N GLU A 243 -20.50 15.15 15.61
CA GLU A 243 -19.25 14.47 15.22
C GLU A 243 -18.48 13.99 16.46
N ALA A 244 -18.24 14.86 17.45
CA ALA A 244 -17.54 14.46 18.67
C ALA A 244 -18.23 13.33 19.44
N ALA A 245 -19.57 13.30 19.46
CA ALA A 245 -20.34 12.22 20.07
C ALA A 245 -20.28 10.94 19.22
N SER A 246 -20.37 11.05 17.88
CA SER A 246 -20.27 9.93 16.96
C SER A 246 -18.91 9.23 17.06
N ASP A 247 -17.82 9.99 17.01
CA ASP A 247 -16.46 9.47 17.14
C ASP A 247 -16.25 8.73 18.47
N CYS A 248 -16.82 9.26 19.56
CA CYS A 248 -16.74 8.62 20.86
C CYS A 248 -17.54 7.30 20.92
N VAL A 249 -18.70 7.23 20.27
CA VAL A 249 -19.48 5.98 20.16
C VAL A 249 -18.72 4.94 19.34
N CYS A 250 -18.15 5.33 18.19
CA CYS A 250 -17.32 4.44 17.38
C CYS A 250 -16.09 3.95 18.16
N SER A 251 -15.42 4.84 18.91
CA SER A 251 -14.27 4.47 19.77
C SER A 251 -14.68 3.45 20.84
N ALA A 252 -15.87 3.62 21.45
CA ALA A 252 -16.38 2.69 22.45
C ALA A 252 -16.76 1.32 21.88
N LEU A 253 -17.30 1.28 20.65
CA LEU A 253 -17.58 0.05 19.91
C LEU A 253 -16.28 -0.67 19.54
N TYR A 254 -15.34 0.04 18.92
CA TYR A 254 -14.05 -0.48 18.49
C TYR A 254 -13.20 -1.02 19.65
N ALA A 255 -13.30 -0.41 20.84
CA ALA A 255 -12.63 -0.90 22.05
C ALA A 255 -13.10 -2.29 22.52
N ILE A 256 -14.21 -2.81 21.99
CA ILE A 256 -14.70 -4.16 22.29
C ILE A 256 -14.00 -5.17 21.36
N GLU A 257 -12.78 -5.57 21.72
CA GLU A 257 -12.06 -6.61 20.98
C GLU A 257 -12.69 -8.00 21.13
N ASN A 258 -13.32 -8.26 22.29
CA ASN A 258 -14.04 -9.50 22.57
C ASN A 258 -15.41 -9.20 23.21
N VAL A 259 -16.47 -9.60 22.51
CA VAL A 259 -17.86 -9.32 22.91
C VAL A 259 -18.25 -10.02 24.22
N GLU A 260 -17.79 -11.25 24.45
CA GLU A 260 -18.12 -12.01 25.67
C GLU A 260 -17.56 -11.35 26.93
N THR A 261 -16.33 -10.85 26.85
CA THR A 261 -15.63 -10.21 27.97
C THR A 261 -16.28 -8.86 28.35
N ASN A 262 -16.84 -8.17 27.36
CA ASN A 262 -17.37 -6.81 27.50
C ASN A 262 -18.90 -6.76 27.37
N LEU A 263 -19.59 -7.88 27.63
CA LEU A 263 -21.01 -8.07 27.33
C LEU A 263 -21.94 -6.96 27.87
N PRO A 264 -21.78 -6.44 29.11
CA PRO A 264 -22.63 -5.34 29.59
C PRO A 264 -22.50 -4.06 28.76
N LEU A 265 -21.27 -3.69 28.37
CA LEU A 265 -21.03 -2.51 27.53
C LEU A 265 -21.57 -2.73 26.12
N ALA A 266 -21.29 -3.90 25.54
CA ALA A 266 -21.78 -4.31 24.24
C ALA A 266 -23.31 -4.15 24.13
N MET A 267 -24.06 -4.65 25.11
CA MET A 267 -25.53 -4.55 25.12
C MET A 267 -26.03 -3.11 25.20
N GLN A 268 -25.34 -2.24 25.95
CA GLN A 268 -25.72 -0.82 26.09
C GLN A 268 -25.45 -0.04 24.81
N LEU A 269 -24.29 -0.24 24.19
CA LEU A 269 -23.97 0.36 22.89
C LEU A 269 -24.94 -0.12 21.81
N PHE A 270 -25.20 -1.42 21.75
CA PHE A 270 -26.15 -2.02 20.80
C PHE A 270 -27.53 -1.39 20.94
N GLN A 271 -28.08 -1.32 22.15
CA GLN A 271 -29.39 -0.71 22.40
C GLN A 271 -29.38 0.79 22.09
N GLY A 272 -28.33 1.51 22.47
CA GLY A 272 -28.19 2.95 22.22
C GLY A 272 -28.22 3.27 20.73
N VAL A 273 -27.43 2.57 19.91
CA VAL A 273 -27.38 2.80 18.46
C VAL A 273 -28.73 2.55 17.78
N LEU A 274 -29.46 1.50 18.18
CA LEU A 274 -30.78 1.22 17.61
C LEU A 274 -31.80 2.34 17.83
N THR A 275 -31.61 3.21 18.83
CA THR A 275 -32.50 4.36 19.05
C THR A 275 -32.29 5.51 18.05
N LEU A 276 -31.18 5.50 17.31
CA LEU A 276 -30.77 6.62 16.46
C LEU A 276 -31.44 6.62 15.08
N GLU A 277 -32.16 5.56 14.70
CA GLU A 277 -32.87 5.47 13.41
C GLU A 277 -33.83 6.66 13.18
N THR A 278 -34.56 7.08 14.22
CA THR A 278 -35.46 8.25 14.11
C THR A 278 -34.67 9.53 13.83
N ALA A 279 -33.52 9.71 14.47
CA ALA A 279 -32.68 10.89 14.31
C ALA A 279 -31.95 10.90 12.96
N TYR A 280 -31.56 9.73 12.45
CA TYR A 280 -31.10 9.55 11.08
C TYR A 280 -32.13 10.06 10.07
N HIS A 281 -33.38 9.62 10.17
CA HIS A 281 -34.43 10.08 9.24
C HIS A 281 -34.71 11.58 9.33
N MET A 282 -34.59 12.17 10.53
CA MET A 282 -34.67 13.63 10.69
C MET A 282 -33.52 14.35 9.98
N ALA A 283 -32.29 13.84 10.07
CA ALA A 283 -31.13 14.40 9.38
C ALA A 283 -31.29 14.32 7.86
N VAL A 284 -31.74 13.17 7.33
CA VAL A 284 -32.05 13.00 5.89
C VAL A 284 -33.12 14.00 5.44
N ALA A 285 -34.22 14.15 6.21
CA ALA A 285 -35.29 15.09 5.88
C ALA A 285 -34.86 16.57 5.92
N ARG A 286 -33.75 16.89 6.60
CA ARG A 286 -33.17 18.22 6.69
C ARG A 286 -32.01 18.46 5.74
N GLU A 287 -31.66 17.46 4.92
CA GLU A 287 -30.47 17.49 4.06
C GLU A 287 -29.17 17.74 4.86
N ASP A 288 -29.14 17.30 6.12
CA ASP A 288 -27.97 17.44 7.00
C ASP A 288 -27.00 16.27 6.77
N LEU A 289 -26.24 16.36 5.67
CA LEU A 289 -25.34 15.30 5.22
C LEU A 289 -24.27 14.97 6.26
N ASP A 290 -23.77 15.96 7.02
CA ASP A 290 -22.79 15.75 8.10
C ASP A 290 -23.30 14.71 9.11
N LYS A 291 -24.55 14.88 9.58
CA LYS A 291 -25.16 13.94 10.52
C LYS A 291 -25.47 12.59 9.88
N VAL A 292 -25.92 12.57 8.62
CA VAL A 292 -26.18 11.33 7.89
C VAL A 292 -24.91 10.47 7.79
N LEU A 293 -23.78 11.06 7.40
CA LEU A 293 -22.49 10.37 7.34
C LEU A 293 -22.06 9.87 8.72
N ASN A 294 -22.23 10.69 9.76
CA ASN A 294 -21.93 10.33 11.14
C ASN A 294 -22.74 9.11 11.63
N TYR A 295 -24.05 9.08 11.40
CA TYR A 295 -24.87 7.92 11.73
C TYR A 295 -24.46 6.67 10.95
N CYS A 296 -24.16 6.81 9.65
CA CYS A 296 -23.73 5.68 8.84
C CYS A 296 -22.42 5.06 9.36
N ARG A 297 -21.47 5.89 9.83
CA ARG A 297 -20.25 5.41 10.51
C ARG A 297 -20.58 4.62 11.79
N ILE A 298 -21.47 5.15 12.64
CA ILE A 298 -21.90 4.46 13.86
C ILE A 298 -22.56 3.10 13.52
N PHE A 299 -23.44 3.06 12.52
CA PHE A 299 -24.12 1.83 12.10
C PHE A 299 -23.14 0.82 11.51
N THR A 300 -22.15 1.28 10.75
CA THR A 300 -21.10 0.42 10.18
C THR A 300 -20.24 -0.16 11.30
N GLU A 301 -19.75 0.68 12.22
CA GLU A 301 -18.91 0.23 13.35
C GLU A 301 -19.66 -0.73 14.28
N LEU A 302 -20.98 -0.52 14.46
CA LEU A 302 -21.83 -1.45 15.20
C LEU A 302 -21.80 -2.85 14.55
N CYS A 303 -21.96 -2.91 13.24
CA CYS A 303 -21.95 -4.17 12.51
C CYS A 303 -20.55 -4.82 12.51
N GLU A 304 -19.48 -4.02 12.44
CA GLU A 304 -18.09 -4.50 12.50
C GLU A 304 -17.76 -5.11 13.87
N THR A 305 -18.14 -4.45 14.97
CA THR A 305 -17.92 -4.93 16.34
C THR A 305 -18.68 -6.24 16.59
N PHE A 306 -19.90 -6.36 16.06
CA PHE A 306 -20.77 -7.52 16.28
C PHE A 306 -20.76 -8.54 15.13
N LEU A 307 -19.84 -8.41 14.16
CA LEU A 307 -19.74 -9.27 12.98
C LEU A 307 -19.73 -10.77 13.35
N GLU A 308 -18.93 -11.14 14.35
CA GLU A 308 -18.85 -12.54 14.83
C GLU A 308 -20.20 -13.05 15.33
N LYS A 309 -21.00 -12.20 15.99
CA LYS A 309 -22.35 -12.57 16.48
C LYS A 309 -23.38 -12.62 15.38
N ILE A 310 -23.30 -11.71 14.42
CA ILE A 310 -24.13 -11.70 13.21
C ILE A 310 -23.91 -13.01 12.45
N VAL A 311 -22.66 -13.46 12.27
CA VAL A 311 -22.32 -14.69 11.54
C VAL A 311 -22.64 -15.96 12.34
N CYS A 312 -22.27 -16.02 13.62
CA CYS A 312 -22.41 -17.24 14.42
C CYS A 312 -23.84 -17.52 14.91
N THR A 313 -24.61 -16.47 15.23
CA THR A 313 -25.96 -16.56 15.78
C THR A 313 -26.91 -15.58 15.10
N PRO A 314 -27.08 -15.65 13.77
CA PRO A 314 -27.86 -14.69 13.01
C PRO A 314 -29.31 -14.62 13.50
N GLY A 315 -29.80 -13.40 13.71
CA GLY A 315 -31.16 -13.11 14.19
C GLY A 315 -31.36 -13.28 15.69
N GLN A 316 -30.33 -13.62 16.47
CA GLN A 316 -30.45 -13.88 17.91
C GLN A 316 -29.50 -13.01 18.74
N GLY A 317 -30.03 -12.36 19.77
CA GLY A 317 -29.24 -11.56 20.71
C GLY A 317 -28.47 -10.43 20.01
N LEU A 318 -27.15 -10.39 20.18
CA LEU A 318 -26.26 -9.43 19.51
C LEU A 318 -26.06 -9.73 18.02
N GLY A 319 -26.50 -10.89 17.53
CA GLY A 319 -26.54 -11.24 16.10
C GLY A 319 -27.83 -10.81 15.41
N ASP A 320 -28.66 -9.98 16.05
CA ASP A 320 -29.91 -9.49 15.48
C ASP A 320 -29.68 -8.69 14.18
N LEU A 321 -30.36 -9.12 13.12
CA LEU A 321 -30.17 -8.63 11.75
C LEU A 321 -30.82 -7.26 11.49
N ARG A 322 -31.47 -6.64 12.49
CA ARG A 322 -31.80 -5.20 12.45
C ARG A 322 -30.57 -4.32 12.27
N THR A 323 -29.39 -4.80 12.66
CA THR A 323 -28.10 -4.17 12.36
C THR A 323 -27.87 -3.99 10.86
N LEU A 324 -28.09 -5.04 10.07
CA LEU A 324 -28.01 -4.98 8.60
C LEU A 324 -29.11 -4.09 8.00
N GLU A 325 -30.28 -4.05 8.63
CA GLU A 325 -31.37 -3.19 8.18
C GLU A 325 -31.00 -1.70 8.25
N LEU A 326 -30.27 -1.28 9.29
CA LEU A 326 -29.73 0.08 9.39
C LEU A 326 -28.78 0.42 8.22
N LEU A 327 -27.90 -0.52 7.85
CA LEU A 327 -27.01 -0.32 6.70
C LEU A 327 -27.79 -0.26 5.38
N LEU A 328 -28.84 -1.06 5.22
CA LEU A 328 -29.70 -1.01 4.03
C LEU A 328 -30.51 0.30 3.95
N ILE A 329 -30.89 0.89 5.09
CA ILE A 329 -31.49 2.24 5.14
C ILE A 329 -30.46 3.27 4.63
N CYS A 330 -29.19 3.18 5.04
CA CYS A 330 -28.11 4.02 4.52
C CYS A 330 -27.87 3.81 3.02
N ALA A 331 -27.89 2.56 2.54
CA ALA A 331 -27.78 2.23 1.12
C ALA A 331 -28.92 2.83 0.29
N GLY A 332 -30.07 3.08 0.91
CA GLY A 332 -31.23 3.73 0.29
C GLY A 332 -31.07 5.24 0.06
N HIS A 333 -30.12 5.90 0.70
CA HIS A 333 -29.84 7.34 0.54
C HIS A 333 -29.40 7.66 -0.90
N PRO A 334 -29.72 8.84 -1.48
CA PRO A 334 -29.34 9.15 -2.86
C PRO A 334 -27.85 9.48 -3.06
N GLN A 335 -27.17 10.05 -2.06
CA GLN A 335 -25.73 10.30 -2.10
C GLN A 335 -24.95 8.99 -1.87
N TYR A 336 -24.09 8.62 -2.83
CA TYR A 336 -23.34 7.36 -2.81
C TYR A 336 -22.22 7.36 -1.75
N GLU A 337 -21.76 8.53 -1.32
CA GLU A 337 -20.79 8.73 -0.24
C GLU A 337 -21.29 8.17 1.10
N VAL A 338 -22.61 8.02 1.25
CA VAL A 338 -23.22 7.41 2.44
C VAL A 338 -23.08 5.88 2.39
N VAL A 339 -23.37 5.24 1.26
CA VAL A 339 -23.36 3.77 1.18
C VAL A 339 -21.94 3.21 1.20
N GLU A 340 -20.98 3.92 0.60
CA GLU A 340 -19.59 3.45 0.50
C GLU A 340 -18.90 3.32 1.87
N ILE A 341 -19.33 4.08 2.89
CA ILE A 341 -18.83 3.97 4.28
C ILE A 341 -18.95 2.51 4.77
N SER A 342 -20.01 1.81 4.37
CA SER A 342 -20.31 0.45 4.83
C SER A 342 -19.57 -0.65 4.05
N PHE A 343 -18.84 -0.33 2.98
CA PHE A 343 -18.26 -1.35 2.08
C PHE A 343 -17.29 -2.29 2.80
N ASN A 344 -16.43 -1.78 3.70
CA ASN A 344 -15.49 -2.61 4.45
C ASN A 344 -16.18 -3.69 5.28
N PHE A 345 -17.29 -3.33 5.93
CA PHE A 345 -18.10 -4.30 6.67
C PHE A 345 -18.64 -5.38 5.74
N TRP A 346 -19.17 -5.00 4.57
CA TRP A 346 -19.72 -5.97 3.62
C TRP A 346 -18.64 -6.94 3.11
N TYR A 347 -17.43 -6.46 2.79
CA TYR A 347 -16.30 -7.33 2.46
C TYR A 347 -15.99 -8.33 3.58
N ARG A 348 -15.89 -7.85 4.84
CA ARG A 348 -15.62 -8.72 6.00
C ARG A 348 -16.74 -9.72 6.26
N LEU A 349 -18.00 -9.31 6.11
CA LEU A 349 -19.15 -10.21 6.19
C LEU A 349 -19.05 -11.32 5.14
N GLY A 350 -18.78 -10.96 3.88
CA GLY A 350 -18.52 -11.91 2.80
C GLY A 350 -17.39 -12.88 3.12
N GLU A 351 -16.25 -12.36 3.59
CA GLU A 351 -15.08 -13.18 3.93
C GLU A 351 -15.39 -14.18 5.08
N HIS A 352 -16.06 -13.73 6.14
CA HIS A 352 -16.42 -14.60 7.27
C HIS A 352 -17.43 -15.67 6.84
N LEU A 353 -18.44 -15.32 6.05
CA LEU A 353 -19.42 -16.27 5.53
C LEU A 353 -18.79 -17.26 4.54
N TYR A 354 -17.83 -16.82 3.72
CA TYR A 354 -17.08 -17.72 2.83
C TYR A 354 -16.27 -18.75 3.65
N LYS A 355 -15.63 -18.32 4.74
CA LYS A 355 -14.86 -19.20 5.63
C LYS A 355 -15.70 -20.25 6.37
N THR A 356 -16.95 -19.94 6.75
CA THR A 356 -17.83 -20.92 7.42
C THR A 356 -18.26 -22.05 6.49
N ASN A 357 -18.32 -21.79 5.17
CA ASN A 357 -18.68 -22.76 4.13
C ASN A 357 -19.99 -23.53 4.45
N ASP A 358 -21.02 -22.79 4.89
CA ASP A 358 -22.32 -23.33 5.28
C ASP A 358 -23.46 -22.61 4.51
N GLU A 359 -24.00 -23.30 3.51
CA GLU A 359 -25.11 -22.85 2.66
C GLU A 359 -26.38 -22.49 3.45
N VAL A 360 -26.62 -23.14 4.60
CA VAL A 360 -27.77 -22.81 5.46
C VAL A 360 -27.59 -21.40 6.03
N ILE A 361 -26.38 -21.09 6.51
CA ILE A 361 -26.05 -19.74 6.99
C ILE A 361 -26.12 -18.75 5.83
N HIS A 362 -25.56 -19.07 4.66
CA HIS A 362 -25.60 -18.18 3.48
C HIS A 362 -27.03 -17.81 3.08
N SER A 363 -27.96 -18.77 3.13
CA SER A 363 -29.37 -18.56 2.78
C SER A 363 -30.07 -17.50 3.65
N ILE A 364 -29.61 -17.29 4.88
CA ILE A 364 -30.13 -16.26 5.79
C ILE A 364 -29.77 -14.85 5.29
N PHE A 365 -28.56 -14.68 4.75
CA PHE A 365 -28.03 -13.40 4.30
C PHE A 365 -28.42 -13.07 2.85
N LYS A 366 -28.74 -14.08 2.03
CA LYS A 366 -29.09 -13.92 0.61
C LYS A 366 -30.02 -12.73 0.32
N ALA A 367 -31.12 -12.60 1.06
CA ALA A 367 -32.08 -11.53 0.86
C ALA A 367 -31.52 -10.13 1.17
N TYR A 368 -30.63 -10.01 2.17
CA TYR A 368 -29.96 -8.76 2.52
C TYR A 368 -28.97 -8.35 1.43
N ILE A 369 -28.18 -9.31 0.93
CA ILE A 369 -27.21 -9.08 -0.14
C ILE A 369 -27.93 -8.72 -1.44
N GLN A 370 -29.03 -9.38 -1.78
CA GLN A 370 -29.87 -8.98 -2.92
C GLN A 370 -30.34 -7.53 -2.77
N ARG A 371 -30.91 -7.14 -1.61
CA ARG A 371 -31.36 -5.77 -1.38
C ARG A 371 -30.24 -4.74 -1.48
N LEU A 372 -29.05 -5.07 -0.97
CA LEU A 372 -27.85 -4.25 -1.14
C LEU A 372 -27.51 -4.09 -2.63
N LEU A 373 -27.41 -5.18 -3.40
CA LEU A 373 -27.11 -5.12 -4.83
C LEU A 373 -28.12 -4.28 -5.61
N HIS A 374 -29.42 -4.34 -5.28
CA HIS A 374 -30.42 -3.47 -5.91
C HIS A 374 -30.16 -1.99 -5.63
N ALA A 375 -29.77 -1.64 -4.40
CA ALA A 375 -29.40 -0.27 -4.05
C ALA A 375 -28.12 0.17 -4.77
N LEU A 376 -27.10 -0.69 -4.84
CA LEU A 376 -25.84 -0.41 -5.54
C LEU A 376 -26.02 -0.27 -7.05
N ALA A 377 -26.88 -1.09 -7.66
CA ALA A 377 -27.24 -0.96 -9.07
C ALA A 377 -27.91 0.39 -9.37
N ARG A 378 -28.74 0.89 -8.44
CA ARG A 378 -29.33 2.24 -8.56
C ARG A 378 -28.27 3.33 -8.40
N HIS A 379 -27.37 3.19 -7.43
CA HIS A 379 -26.25 4.14 -7.25
C HIS A 379 -25.28 4.17 -8.42
N CYS A 380 -25.17 3.09 -9.20
CA CYS A 380 -24.36 3.09 -10.42
C CYS A 380 -25.03 3.81 -11.60
N GLN A 381 -26.29 4.26 -11.50
CA GLN A 381 -26.95 4.98 -12.59
C GLN A 381 -26.24 6.31 -12.85
N LEU A 382 -25.84 6.53 -14.10
CA LEU A 382 -25.37 7.82 -14.56
C LEU A 382 -26.53 8.83 -14.56
N GLU A 383 -26.20 10.13 -14.57
CA GLU A 383 -27.21 11.16 -14.78
C GLU A 383 -27.88 10.98 -16.16
N PRO A 384 -29.21 11.14 -16.28
CA PRO A 384 -29.93 10.88 -17.52
C PRO A 384 -29.49 11.73 -18.73
N ASP A 385 -28.82 12.85 -18.49
CA ASP A 385 -28.26 13.78 -19.48
C ASP A 385 -26.75 13.60 -19.72
N HIS A 386 -26.11 12.56 -19.14
CA HIS A 386 -24.68 12.27 -19.34
C HIS A 386 -24.35 12.03 -20.81
N GLU A 387 -23.28 12.66 -21.29
CA GLU A 387 -22.79 12.51 -22.66
C GLU A 387 -21.57 11.58 -22.71
N GLY A 388 -21.52 10.66 -23.68
CA GLY A 388 -20.33 9.85 -23.94
C GLY A 388 -20.28 8.53 -23.17
N VAL A 389 -19.07 8.14 -22.75
CA VAL A 389 -18.81 6.89 -22.00
C VAL A 389 -18.79 7.18 -20.50
N PRO A 390 -19.03 6.19 -19.63
CA PRO A 390 -18.83 6.36 -18.20
C PRO A 390 -17.37 6.72 -17.93
N GLU A 391 -17.12 7.74 -17.10
CA GLU A 391 -15.78 8.07 -16.64
C GLU A 391 -15.34 7.02 -15.60
N GLU A 392 -14.07 6.60 -15.66
CA GLU A 392 -13.49 5.61 -14.72
C GLU A 392 -12.53 6.26 -13.71
N THR A 393 -12.24 7.56 -13.85
CA THR A 393 -11.19 8.26 -13.08
C THR A 393 -11.68 9.38 -12.17
N ASP A 394 -12.95 9.76 -12.24
CA ASP A 394 -13.56 10.69 -11.29
C ASP A 394 -14.09 9.94 -10.06
N ASP A 395 -14.58 10.69 -9.05
CA ASP A 395 -15.05 10.09 -7.80
C ASP A 395 -16.19 9.07 -8.01
N PHE A 396 -17.08 9.33 -8.99
CA PHE A 396 -18.17 8.42 -9.33
C PHE A 396 -17.68 7.17 -10.08
N GLY A 397 -16.74 7.32 -11.00
CA GLY A 397 -16.06 6.22 -11.67
C GLY A 397 -15.34 5.31 -10.68
N GLU A 398 -14.58 5.88 -9.74
CA GLU A 398 -13.94 5.13 -8.65
C GLU A 398 -14.98 4.40 -7.79
N PHE A 399 -16.07 5.06 -7.42
CA PHE A 399 -17.18 4.46 -6.69
C PHE A 399 -17.76 3.24 -7.43
N ARG A 400 -18.04 3.37 -8.74
CA ARG A 400 -18.53 2.27 -9.57
C ARG A 400 -17.55 1.11 -9.60
N MET A 401 -16.24 1.36 -9.71
CA MET A 401 -15.23 0.30 -9.66
C MET A 401 -15.20 -0.40 -8.29
N ARG A 402 -15.32 0.36 -7.19
CA ARG A 402 -15.45 -0.22 -5.82
C ARG A 402 -16.71 -1.08 -5.69
N VAL A 403 -17.83 -0.69 -6.30
CA VAL A 403 -19.06 -1.49 -6.35
C VAL A 403 -18.83 -2.79 -7.13
N SER A 404 -18.16 -2.73 -8.29
CA SER A 404 -17.83 -3.91 -9.10
C SER A 404 -17.04 -4.95 -8.30
N ASP A 405 -16.01 -4.51 -7.58
CA ASP A 405 -15.21 -5.38 -6.72
C ASP A 405 -16.02 -5.95 -5.55
N LEU A 406 -16.85 -5.14 -4.90
CA LEU A 406 -17.68 -5.59 -3.78
C LEU A 406 -18.72 -6.63 -4.23
N VAL A 407 -19.34 -6.40 -5.39
CA VAL A 407 -20.30 -7.33 -5.97
C VAL A 407 -19.63 -8.67 -6.31
N LYS A 408 -18.41 -8.66 -6.87
CA LYS A 408 -17.65 -9.89 -7.17
C LYS A 408 -17.41 -10.73 -5.90
N ASP A 409 -17.11 -10.09 -4.78
CA ASP A 409 -16.82 -10.78 -3.51
C ASP A 409 -18.08 -11.25 -2.76
N LEU A 410 -19.25 -10.66 -3.03
CA LEU A 410 -20.51 -11.02 -2.37
C LEU A 410 -21.43 -11.93 -3.19
N ILE A 411 -21.21 -12.04 -4.50
CA ILE A 411 -22.15 -12.71 -5.42
C ILE A 411 -22.41 -14.18 -5.07
N PHE A 412 -21.44 -14.86 -4.42
CA PHE A 412 -21.58 -16.25 -3.99
C PHE A 412 -22.72 -16.46 -2.99
N LEU A 413 -23.09 -15.43 -2.20
CA LEU A 413 -24.20 -15.48 -1.23
C LEU A 413 -25.59 -15.46 -1.90
N ILE A 414 -25.68 -15.06 -3.16
CA ILE A 414 -26.91 -15.09 -3.95
C ILE A 414 -26.90 -16.29 -4.89
N GLY A 415 -25.76 -16.52 -5.55
CA GLY A 415 -25.59 -17.38 -6.71
C GLY A 415 -25.49 -16.57 -7.99
N SER A 416 -24.35 -16.65 -8.69
CA SER A 416 -24.05 -15.83 -9.87
C SER A 416 -25.07 -16.00 -10.99
N MET A 417 -25.52 -17.24 -11.27
CA MET A 417 -26.54 -17.51 -12.29
C MET A 417 -27.88 -16.84 -11.99
N GLU A 418 -28.35 -16.98 -10.75
CA GLU A 418 -29.65 -16.45 -10.33
C GLU A 418 -29.65 -14.92 -10.43
N CYS A 419 -28.60 -14.28 -9.91
CA CYS A 419 -28.47 -12.82 -9.97
C CYS A 419 -28.34 -12.33 -11.42
N PHE A 420 -27.52 -12.99 -12.25
CA PHE A 420 -27.35 -12.60 -13.65
C PHE A 420 -28.65 -12.70 -14.45
N ALA A 421 -29.40 -13.79 -14.28
CA ALA A 421 -30.70 -13.96 -14.93
C ALA A 421 -31.74 -12.95 -14.42
N GLN A 422 -31.74 -12.65 -13.12
CA GLN A 422 -32.63 -11.65 -12.52
C GLN A 422 -32.35 -10.25 -13.08
N LEU A 423 -31.08 -9.83 -13.12
CA LEU A 423 -30.67 -8.54 -13.70
C LEU A 423 -31.04 -8.45 -15.19
N TYR A 424 -30.85 -9.52 -15.96
CA TYR A 424 -31.26 -9.52 -17.35
C TYR A 424 -32.79 -9.44 -17.54
N SER A 425 -33.57 -10.05 -16.65
CA SER A 425 -35.03 -10.02 -16.73
C SER A 425 -35.60 -8.61 -16.57
N THR A 426 -35.00 -7.77 -15.71
CA THR A 426 -35.45 -6.38 -15.49
C THR A 426 -35.22 -5.48 -16.71
N LEU A 427 -34.28 -5.86 -17.59
CA LEU A 427 -34.04 -5.16 -18.86
C LEU A 427 -35.14 -5.40 -19.91
N LYS A 428 -35.87 -6.51 -19.82
CA LYS A 428 -36.95 -6.86 -20.75
C LYS A 428 -38.28 -6.21 -20.38
N GLU A 429 -38.47 -5.88 -19.11
CA GLU A 429 -39.72 -5.34 -18.57
C GLU A 429 -39.64 -3.81 -18.43
N GLY A 430 -40.74 -3.11 -18.73
CA GLY A 430 -40.88 -1.69 -18.38
C GLY A 430 -40.24 -0.65 -19.31
N ASN A 431 -39.50 -1.07 -20.35
CA ASN A 431 -38.72 -0.17 -21.22
C ASN A 431 -37.81 0.76 -20.40
N PRO A 432 -36.79 0.21 -19.70
CA PRO A 432 -35.94 1.00 -18.82
C PRO A 432 -35.25 2.12 -19.60
N PRO A 433 -35.05 3.30 -18.98
CA PRO A 433 -34.19 4.35 -19.50
C PRO A 433 -32.76 3.85 -19.77
N TRP A 434 -31.99 4.62 -20.53
CA TRP A 434 -30.67 4.19 -20.98
C TRP A 434 -29.69 4.08 -19.80
N GLU A 435 -29.79 4.97 -18.80
CA GLU A 435 -28.96 5.01 -17.60
C GLU A 435 -29.26 3.84 -16.65
N VAL A 436 -30.52 3.40 -16.59
CA VAL A 436 -30.93 2.18 -15.87
C VAL A 436 -30.40 0.95 -16.59
N THR A 437 -30.51 0.92 -17.92
CA THR A 437 -29.99 -0.18 -18.75
C THR A 437 -28.47 -0.31 -18.59
N GLU A 438 -27.76 0.81 -18.64
CA GLU A 438 -26.31 0.89 -18.48
C GLU A 438 -25.87 0.35 -17.12
N ALA A 439 -26.46 0.83 -16.03
CA ALA A 439 -26.07 0.41 -14.68
C ALA A 439 -26.35 -1.08 -14.42
N VAL A 440 -27.45 -1.62 -14.95
CA VAL A 440 -27.73 -3.06 -14.87
C VAL A 440 -26.70 -3.87 -15.66
N LEU A 441 -26.33 -3.43 -16.87
CA LEU A 441 -25.26 -4.07 -17.66
C LEU A 441 -23.90 -4.00 -16.95
N PHE A 442 -23.62 -2.91 -16.22
CA PHE A 442 -22.41 -2.76 -15.44
C PHE A 442 -22.30 -3.81 -14.32
N ILE A 443 -23.38 -4.00 -13.55
CA ILE A 443 -23.42 -5.06 -12.52
C ILE A 443 -23.36 -6.45 -13.16
N MET A 444 -24.02 -6.67 -14.31
CA MET A 444 -23.92 -7.92 -15.05
C MET A 444 -22.47 -8.21 -15.50
N ALA A 445 -21.74 -7.19 -15.98
CA ALA A 445 -20.34 -7.34 -16.38
C ALA A 445 -19.45 -7.71 -15.19
N ALA A 446 -19.69 -7.14 -14.00
CA ALA A 446 -18.95 -7.47 -12.79
C ALA A 446 -19.02 -8.97 -12.44
N ILE A 447 -20.19 -9.60 -12.60
CA ILE A 447 -20.42 -11.00 -12.22
C ILE A 447 -20.28 -12.00 -13.38
N ALA A 448 -20.28 -11.55 -14.63
CA ALA A 448 -20.30 -12.42 -15.82
C ALA A 448 -19.19 -13.50 -15.82
N LYS A 449 -18.00 -13.17 -15.32
CA LYS A 449 -16.85 -14.09 -15.27
C LYS A 449 -16.99 -15.20 -14.23
N SER A 450 -17.81 -15.02 -13.19
CA SER A 450 -18.03 -16.02 -12.13
C SER A 450 -19.24 -16.91 -12.39
N VAL A 451 -20.01 -16.63 -13.46
CA VAL A 451 -21.14 -17.47 -13.86
C VAL A 451 -20.61 -18.75 -14.52
N ASP A 452 -21.13 -19.91 -14.12
CA ASP A 452 -20.79 -21.17 -14.77
C ASP A 452 -21.25 -21.16 -16.25
N PRO A 453 -20.33 -21.28 -17.21
CA PRO A 453 -20.68 -21.28 -18.63
C PRO A 453 -21.36 -22.59 -19.10
N GLU A 454 -21.43 -23.64 -18.28
CA GLU A 454 -22.06 -24.91 -18.67
C GLU A 454 -23.58 -24.83 -18.80
N ASN A 455 -24.07 -24.99 -20.04
CA ASN A 455 -25.47 -25.22 -20.39
C ASN A 455 -26.48 -24.18 -19.86
N ASN A 456 -26.10 -22.90 -19.86
CA ASN A 456 -27.00 -21.83 -19.46
C ASN A 456 -27.58 -21.11 -20.68
N PRO A 457 -28.80 -21.47 -21.13
CA PRO A 457 -29.44 -20.82 -22.27
C PRO A 457 -29.58 -19.31 -22.08
N THR A 458 -29.73 -18.85 -20.83
CA THR A 458 -29.78 -17.43 -20.48
C THR A 458 -28.48 -16.70 -20.84
N LEU A 459 -27.30 -17.30 -20.62
CA LEU A 459 -26.03 -16.66 -20.98
C LEU A 459 -25.89 -16.47 -22.48
N VAL A 460 -26.28 -17.49 -23.25
CA VAL A 460 -26.26 -17.43 -24.72
C VAL A 460 -27.27 -16.41 -25.23
N GLU A 461 -28.47 -16.36 -24.64
CA GLU A 461 -29.50 -15.38 -24.98
C GLU A 461 -29.05 -13.94 -24.69
N VAL A 462 -28.37 -13.70 -23.56
CA VAL A 462 -27.81 -12.39 -23.23
C VAL A 462 -26.75 -11.99 -24.26
N LEU A 463 -25.82 -12.90 -24.57
CA LEU A 463 -24.78 -12.65 -25.57
C LEU A 463 -25.39 -12.33 -26.93
N GLU A 464 -26.40 -13.10 -27.35
CA GLU A 464 -27.14 -12.87 -28.58
C GLU A 464 -27.84 -11.51 -28.56
N GLY A 465 -28.50 -11.14 -27.46
CA GLY A 465 -29.16 -9.85 -27.33
C GLY A 465 -28.18 -8.67 -27.44
N VAL A 466 -27.00 -8.78 -26.84
CA VAL A 466 -25.98 -7.72 -26.85
C VAL A 466 -25.40 -7.49 -28.25
N VAL A 467 -25.04 -8.55 -28.98
CA VAL A 467 -24.43 -8.39 -30.33
C VAL A 467 -25.41 -7.82 -31.37
N HIS A 468 -26.72 -7.82 -31.08
CA HIS A 468 -27.77 -7.24 -31.92
C HIS A 468 -28.15 -5.80 -31.54
N LEU A 469 -27.51 -5.18 -30.54
CA LEU A 469 -27.78 -3.79 -30.18
C LEU A 469 -27.44 -2.84 -31.35
N PRO A 470 -28.36 -1.94 -31.76
CA PRO A 470 -28.10 -1.00 -32.84
C PRO A 470 -27.18 0.14 -32.38
N GLU A 471 -26.49 0.75 -33.35
CA GLU A 471 -25.58 1.89 -33.12
C GLU A 471 -26.30 3.15 -32.58
N THR A 472 -27.64 3.18 -32.66
CA THR A 472 -28.49 4.27 -32.14
C THR A 472 -28.68 4.23 -30.62
N VAL A 473 -28.28 3.14 -29.95
CA VAL A 473 -28.31 3.04 -28.49
C VAL A 473 -27.28 4.00 -27.88
N HIS A 474 -27.57 4.52 -26.68
CA HIS A 474 -26.69 5.46 -25.99
C HIS A 474 -25.23 4.96 -25.90
N THR A 475 -24.28 5.87 -26.07
CA THR A 475 -22.84 5.54 -26.11
C THR A 475 -22.37 4.79 -24.86
N ALA A 476 -22.85 5.18 -23.68
CA ALA A 476 -22.51 4.50 -22.43
C ALA A 476 -23.01 3.05 -22.37
N VAL A 477 -24.24 2.78 -22.83
CA VAL A 477 -24.79 1.41 -22.92
C VAL A 477 -23.95 0.57 -23.89
N ARG A 478 -23.52 1.15 -25.01
CA ARG A 478 -22.64 0.48 -25.98
C ARG A 478 -21.24 0.21 -25.40
N TYR A 479 -20.69 1.13 -24.62
CA TYR A 479 -19.43 0.94 -23.90
C TYR A 479 -19.52 -0.22 -22.91
N THR A 480 -20.47 -0.18 -21.98
CA THR A 480 -20.62 -1.18 -20.91
C THR A 480 -20.99 -2.55 -21.46
N SER A 481 -21.77 -2.62 -22.56
CA SER A 481 -22.05 -3.88 -23.23
C SER A 481 -20.84 -4.49 -23.94
N ILE A 482 -19.90 -3.68 -24.45
CA ILE A 482 -18.62 -4.16 -24.98
C ILE A 482 -17.78 -4.80 -23.86
N GLU A 483 -17.74 -4.18 -22.68
CA GLU A 483 -17.05 -4.76 -21.53
C GLU A 483 -17.70 -6.08 -21.07
N LEU A 484 -19.03 -6.12 -20.98
CA LEU A 484 -19.79 -7.36 -20.70
C LEU A 484 -19.42 -8.49 -21.66
N VAL A 485 -19.35 -8.23 -22.97
CA VAL A 485 -18.92 -9.22 -23.97
C VAL A 485 -17.49 -9.72 -23.70
N GLY A 486 -16.58 -8.85 -23.29
CA GLY A 486 -15.23 -9.23 -22.88
C GLY A 486 -15.19 -10.19 -21.69
N GLU A 487 -16.07 -9.97 -20.71
CA GLU A 487 -16.21 -10.83 -19.51
C GLU A 487 -16.91 -12.17 -19.83
N MET A 488 -17.78 -12.20 -20.84
CA MET A 488 -18.47 -13.41 -21.33
C MET A 488 -17.63 -14.27 -22.29
N SER A 489 -16.32 -14.08 -22.34
CA SER A 489 -15.39 -14.80 -23.24
C SER A 489 -15.46 -16.33 -23.14
N GLU A 490 -15.70 -16.90 -21.96
CA GLU A 490 -15.87 -18.36 -21.77
C GLU A 490 -17.15 -18.90 -22.42
N VAL A 491 -18.20 -18.09 -22.47
CA VAL A 491 -19.48 -18.46 -23.13
C VAL A 491 -19.27 -18.57 -24.63
N VAL A 492 -18.47 -17.66 -25.21
CA VAL A 492 -18.08 -17.68 -26.63
C VAL A 492 -17.22 -18.89 -26.95
N ASP A 493 -16.26 -19.25 -26.09
CA ASP A 493 -15.40 -20.42 -26.30
C ASP A 493 -16.19 -21.74 -26.32
N ARG A 494 -17.21 -21.86 -25.46
CA ARG A 494 -18.11 -23.02 -25.44
C ARG A 494 -19.16 -23.01 -26.55
N ASN A 495 -19.39 -21.86 -27.18
CA ASN A 495 -20.33 -21.70 -28.29
C ASN A 495 -19.65 -21.01 -29.48
N PRO A 496 -18.65 -21.65 -30.14
CA PRO A 496 -17.83 -21.00 -31.18
C PRO A 496 -18.63 -20.41 -32.35
N GLN A 497 -19.89 -20.83 -32.55
CA GLN A 497 -20.79 -20.24 -33.53
C GLN A 497 -21.07 -18.73 -33.30
N PHE A 498 -20.88 -18.23 -32.09
CA PHE A 498 -21.02 -16.80 -31.77
C PHE A 498 -19.73 -15.99 -31.98
N LEU A 499 -18.61 -16.64 -32.32
CA LEU A 499 -17.33 -15.96 -32.47
C LEU A 499 -17.36 -14.88 -33.56
N ASP A 500 -17.91 -15.18 -34.73
CA ASP A 500 -18.07 -14.21 -35.83
C ASP A 500 -19.01 -13.04 -35.46
N PRO A 501 -20.23 -13.26 -34.93
CA PRO A 501 -21.07 -12.16 -34.42
C PRO A 501 -20.38 -11.28 -33.37
N VAL A 502 -19.69 -11.90 -32.40
CA VAL A 502 -18.97 -11.19 -31.33
C VAL A 502 -17.83 -10.36 -31.91
N LEU A 503 -16.98 -10.94 -32.74
CA LEU A 503 -15.90 -10.20 -33.39
C LEU A 503 -16.45 -9.08 -34.28
N GLY A 504 -17.52 -9.32 -35.02
CA GLY A 504 -18.19 -8.29 -35.82
C GLY A 504 -18.70 -7.11 -34.98
N TYR A 505 -19.32 -7.39 -33.83
CA TYR A 505 -19.78 -6.37 -32.87
C TYR A 505 -18.61 -5.57 -32.30
N LEU A 506 -17.57 -6.25 -31.83
CA LEU A 506 -16.38 -5.61 -31.26
C LEU A 506 -15.60 -4.81 -32.31
N MET A 507 -15.55 -5.25 -33.56
CA MET A 507 -14.93 -4.51 -34.66
C MET A 507 -15.61 -3.18 -34.95
N LYS A 508 -16.94 -3.10 -34.80
CA LYS A 508 -17.66 -1.82 -34.90
C LYS A 508 -17.23 -0.86 -33.78
N GLY A 509 -17.16 -1.35 -32.55
CA GLY A 509 -16.67 -0.57 -31.41
C GLY A 509 -15.21 -0.12 -31.59
N LEU A 510 -14.36 -0.98 -32.14
CA LEU A 510 -12.95 -0.67 -32.40
C LEU A 510 -12.77 0.51 -33.38
N CYS A 511 -13.70 0.63 -34.35
CA CYS A 511 -13.72 1.72 -35.33
C CYS A 511 -14.33 3.03 -34.80
N GLU A 512 -14.86 3.05 -33.59
CA GLU A 512 -15.50 4.22 -32.98
C GLU A 512 -14.66 4.77 -31.82
N LYS A 513 -14.22 6.02 -31.95
CA LYS A 513 -13.23 6.65 -31.06
C LYS A 513 -13.48 6.43 -29.55
N PRO A 514 -14.66 6.75 -28.98
CA PRO A 514 -14.89 6.56 -27.54
C PRO A 514 -14.96 5.09 -27.11
N LEU A 515 -15.25 4.16 -28.02
CA LEU A 515 -15.41 2.74 -27.72
C LEU A 515 -14.15 1.91 -28.00
N ALA A 516 -13.17 2.48 -28.72
CA ALA A 516 -12.04 1.76 -29.27
C ALA A 516 -11.21 1.02 -28.20
N SER A 517 -10.94 1.66 -27.06
CA SER A 517 -10.17 1.05 -25.97
C SER A 517 -10.90 -0.13 -25.31
N ALA A 518 -12.20 0.03 -25.02
CA ALA A 518 -13.03 -1.06 -24.47
C ALA A 518 -13.14 -2.22 -25.46
N ALA A 519 -13.34 -1.93 -26.75
CA ALA A 519 -13.39 -2.94 -27.80
C ALA A 519 -12.07 -3.71 -27.92
N ALA A 520 -10.93 -3.03 -27.89
CA ALA A 520 -9.62 -3.67 -27.92
C ALA A 520 -9.37 -4.56 -26.70
N LYS A 521 -9.78 -4.14 -25.50
CA LYS A 521 -9.72 -4.93 -24.26
C LYS A 521 -10.60 -6.19 -24.37
N ALA A 522 -11.83 -6.07 -24.87
CA ALA A 522 -12.73 -7.18 -25.11
C ALA A 522 -12.18 -8.16 -26.17
N ILE A 523 -11.66 -7.67 -27.30
CA ILE A 523 -11.02 -8.51 -28.33
C ILE A 523 -9.82 -9.26 -27.75
N HIS A 524 -8.99 -8.61 -26.93
CA HIS A 524 -7.90 -9.27 -26.23
C HIS A 524 -8.38 -10.43 -25.34
N ASN A 525 -9.48 -10.25 -24.59
CA ASN A 525 -10.05 -11.31 -23.75
C ASN A 525 -10.54 -12.48 -24.61
N ILE A 526 -11.28 -12.21 -25.69
CA ILE A 526 -11.72 -13.23 -26.65
C ILE A 526 -10.52 -13.97 -27.25
N CYS A 527 -9.47 -13.26 -27.69
CA CYS A 527 -8.25 -13.88 -28.22
C CYS A 527 -7.54 -14.77 -27.19
N SER A 528 -7.50 -14.34 -25.92
CA SER A 528 -6.83 -15.09 -24.86
C SER A 528 -7.55 -16.40 -24.53
N VAL A 529 -8.88 -16.38 -24.46
CA VAL A 529 -9.72 -17.54 -24.10
C VAL A 529 -9.94 -18.44 -25.32
N CYS A 530 -10.43 -17.89 -26.43
CA CYS A 530 -10.84 -18.64 -27.64
C CYS A 530 -9.68 -18.99 -28.60
N ARG A 531 -8.41 -18.89 -28.17
CA ARG A 531 -7.22 -19.03 -29.05
C ARG A 531 -7.17 -20.32 -29.87
N ASP A 532 -7.76 -21.40 -29.37
CA ASP A 532 -7.80 -22.70 -30.05
C ASP A 532 -8.74 -22.71 -31.27
N HIS A 533 -9.72 -21.80 -31.31
CA HIS A 533 -10.72 -21.66 -32.38
C HIS A 533 -10.48 -20.46 -33.31
N MET A 534 -9.48 -19.62 -32.98
CA MET A 534 -9.24 -18.32 -33.62
C MET A 534 -8.30 -18.35 -34.84
N ALA A 535 -7.80 -19.53 -35.25
CA ALA A 535 -6.85 -19.64 -36.36
C ALA A 535 -7.40 -19.08 -37.69
N GLN A 536 -8.71 -19.21 -37.94
CA GLN A 536 -9.36 -18.67 -39.13
C GLN A 536 -9.50 -17.14 -39.11
N HIS A 537 -9.59 -16.54 -37.91
CA HIS A 537 -9.72 -15.10 -37.70
C HIS A 537 -8.36 -14.40 -37.57
N PHE A 538 -7.26 -15.15 -37.50
CA PHE A 538 -5.91 -14.62 -37.29
C PHE A 538 -5.51 -13.58 -38.36
N ASN A 539 -5.88 -13.80 -39.63
CA ASN A 539 -5.57 -12.84 -40.70
C ASN A 539 -6.23 -11.47 -40.45
N GLY A 540 -7.47 -11.45 -39.94
CA GLY A 540 -8.15 -10.21 -39.56
C GLY A 540 -7.46 -9.52 -38.38
N LEU A 541 -7.01 -10.29 -37.38
CA LEU A 541 -6.21 -9.73 -36.28
C LEU A 541 -4.87 -9.16 -36.74
N LEU A 542 -4.23 -9.79 -37.75
CA LEU A 542 -2.99 -9.31 -38.33
C LEU A 542 -3.20 -8.01 -39.11
N GLU A 543 -4.31 -7.88 -39.85
CA GLU A 543 -4.68 -6.63 -40.53
C GLU A 543 -4.88 -5.48 -39.52
N ILE A 544 -5.58 -5.75 -38.41
CA ILE A 544 -5.75 -4.77 -37.32
C ILE A 544 -4.39 -4.40 -36.71
N ALA A 545 -3.50 -5.36 -36.51
CA ALA A 545 -2.15 -5.13 -36.00
C ALA A 545 -1.30 -4.27 -36.96
N HIS A 546 -1.48 -4.42 -38.28
CA HIS A 546 -0.80 -3.60 -39.28
C HIS A 546 -1.28 -2.14 -39.27
N SER A 547 -2.57 -1.90 -39.07
CA SER A 547 -3.15 -0.56 -39.01
C SER A 547 -3.37 -0.05 -37.58
N LEU A 548 -2.68 -0.60 -36.59
CA LEU A 548 -2.93 -0.36 -35.16
C LEU A 548 -2.91 1.13 -34.78
N ASP A 549 -1.97 1.91 -35.35
CA ASP A 549 -1.84 3.35 -35.10
C ASP A 549 -2.93 4.21 -35.76
N SER A 550 -3.77 3.63 -36.63
CA SER A 550 -4.91 4.35 -37.21
C SER A 550 -6.16 4.28 -36.34
N PHE A 551 -6.24 3.31 -35.43
CA PHE A 551 -7.27 3.25 -34.41
C PHE A 551 -6.84 4.19 -33.27
N MET A 552 -7.76 5.05 -32.80
CA MET A 552 -7.50 6.02 -31.72
C MET A 552 -7.43 5.33 -30.34
N LEU A 553 -6.58 4.32 -30.22
CA LEU A 553 -6.42 3.46 -29.05
C LEU A 553 -5.52 4.11 -28.01
N SER A 554 -5.80 3.85 -26.74
CA SER A 554 -4.80 4.08 -25.70
C SER A 554 -3.58 3.15 -25.90
N PRO A 555 -2.39 3.53 -25.40
CA PRO A 555 -1.21 2.66 -25.44
C PRO A 555 -1.48 1.26 -24.85
N GLU A 556 -2.24 1.19 -23.77
CA GLU A 556 -2.62 -0.05 -23.08
C GLU A 556 -3.52 -0.92 -23.96
N ALA A 557 -4.52 -0.32 -24.61
CA ALA A 557 -5.42 -1.01 -25.53
C ALA A 557 -4.67 -1.56 -26.75
N ALA A 558 -3.76 -0.78 -27.32
CA ALA A 558 -2.92 -1.21 -28.43
C ALA A 558 -2.00 -2.38 -28.05
N VAL A 559 -1.36 -2.31 -26.87
CA VAL A 559 -0.51 -3.40 -26.34
C VAL A 559 -1.35 -4.65 -26.02
N GLY A 560 -2.54 -4.48 -25.45
CA GLY A 560 -3.48 -5.56 -25.17
C GLY A 560 -3.94 -6.28 -26.45
N LEU A 561 -4.24 -5.52 -27.50
CA LEU A 561 -4.64 -6.09 -28.79
C LEU A 561 -3.52 -6.92 -29.42
N LEU A 562 -2.28 -6.40 -29.42
CA LEU A 562 -1.11 -7.17 -29.89
C LEU A 562 -0.82 -8.39 -29.02
N LYS A 563 -1.06 -8.32 -27.71
CA LYS A 563 -1.00 -9.49 -26.83
C LYS A 563 -2.01 -10.55 -27.27
N GLY A 564 -3.25 -10.16 -27.55
CA GLY A 564 -4.28 -11.05 -28.07
C GLY A 564 -3.83 -11.75 -29.36
N THR A 565 -3.35 -10.96 -30.34
CA THR A 565 -2.83 -11.50 -31.61
C THR A 565 -1.65 -12.45 -31.39
N ALA A 566 -0.70 -12.12 -30.51
CA ALA A 566 0.47 -12.96 -30.23
C ALA A 566 0.10 -14.30 -29.55
N LEU A 567 -0.93 -14.32 -28.70
CA LEU A 567 -1.42 -15.54 -28.06
C LEU A 567 -2.07 -16.50 -29.07
N VAL A 568 -2.85 -15.97 -30.02
CA VAL A 568 -3.41 -16.77 -31.12
C VAL A 568 -2.29 -17.25 -32.04
N LEU A 569 -1.33 -16.37 -32.38
CA LEU A 569 -0.15 -16.70 -33.19
C LEU A 569 0.59 -17.92 -32.64
N ALA A 570 0.83 -17.98 -31.33
CA ALA A 570 1.56 -19.07 -30.69
C ALA A 570 0.90 -20.47 -30.84
N ARG A 571 -0.35 -20.55 -31.32
CA ARG A 571 -1.07 -21.81 -31.61
C ARG A 571 -1.07 -22.20 -33.09
N LEU A 572 -0.58 -21.35 -34.00
CA LEU A 572 -0.44 -21.69 -35.41
C LEU A 572 0.69 -22.72 -35.63
N PRO A 573 0.77 -23.37 -36.82
CA PRO A 573 1.91 -24.20 -37.19
C PRO A 573 3.23 -23.40 -37.17
N LEU A 574 4.34 -24.03 -36.76
CA LEU A 574 5.64 -23.36 -36.55
C LEU A 574 6.12 -22.55 -37.76
N ASP A 575 5.91 -23.04 -38.98
CA ASP A 575 6.31 -22.34 -40.20
C ASP A 575 5.53 -21.02 -40.38
N LYS A 576 4.21 -21.04 -40.12
CA LYS A 576 3.36 -19.86 -40.15
C LYS A 576 3.68 -18.89 -39.00
N ILE A 577 4.11 -19.41 -37.84
CA ILE A 577 4.50 -18.56 -36.72
C ILE A 577 5.65 -17.65 -37.11
N THR A 578 6.73 -18.19 -37.68
CA THR A 578 7.87 -17.36 -38.11
C THR A 578 7.47 -16.34 -39.17
N GLU A 579 6.67 -16.75 -40.16
CA GLU A 579 6.18 -15.89 -41.23
C GLU A 579 5.38 -14.70 -40.67
N CYS A 580 4.29 -14.97 -39.96
CA CYS A 580 3.43 -13.91 -39.43
C CYS A 580 4.10 -13.08 -38.34
N LEU A 581 5.01 -13.66 -37.54
CA LEU A 581 5.76 -12.90 -36.54
C LEU A 581 6.67 -11.86 -37.20
N SER A 582 7.31 -12.22 -38.32
CA SER A 582 8.16 -11.28 -39.06
C SER A 582 7.35 -10.10 -39.61
N GLU A 583 6.15 -10.35 -40.14
CA GLU A 583 5.23 -9.32 -40.62
C GLU A 583 4.77 -8.41 -39.48
N LEU A 584 4.30 -9.02 -38.39
CA LEU A 584 3.78 -8.30 -37.23
C LEU A 584 4.84 -7.36 -36.66
N CYS A 585 6.07 -7.85 -36.45
CA CYS A 585 7.18 -7.03 -35.96
C CYS A 585 7.68 -5.99 -36.99
N SER A 586 7.57 -6.27 -38.30
CA SER A 586 8.11 -5.39 -39.35
C SER A 586 7.49 -4.00 -39.30
N VAL A 587 6.21 -3.89 -38.95
CA VAL A 587 5.50 -2.61 -38.84
C VAL A 587 6.12 -1.73 -37.75
N GLN A 588 6.46 -2.30 -36.59
CA GLN A 588 7.11 -1.54 -35.52
C GLN A 588 8.57 -1.25 -35.85
N VAL A 589 9.28 -2.19 -36.51
CA VAL A 589 10.67 -1.96 -36.98
C VAL A 589 10.73 -0.81 -37.99
N MET A 590 9.80 -0.74 -38.93
CA MET A 590 9.72 0.36 -39.91
C MET A 590 9.46 1.70 -39.23
N ALA A 591 8.56 1.73 -38.24
CA ALA A 591 8.31 2.92 -37.44
C ALA A 591 9.56 3.36 -36.66
N LEU A 592 10.27 2.44 -36.01
CA LEU A 592 11.55 2.73 -35.33
C LEU A 592 12.61 3.26 -36.29
N LYS A 593 12.78 2.67 -37.48
CA LYS A 593 13.70 3.18 -38.51
C LYS A 593 13.33 4.59 -38.96
N LYS A 594 12.05 4.91 -39.08
CA LYS A 594 11.57 6.26 -39.39
C LYS A 594 11.96 7.24 -38.28
N LEU A 595 11.78 6.89 -37.01
CA LEU A 595 12.19 7.72 -35.86
C LEU A 595 13.71 7.91 -35.79
N LEU A 596 14.50 6.91 -36.20
CA LEU A 596 15.95 7.03 -36.29
C LEU A 596 16.37 8.08 -37.33
N SER A 597 15.69 8.14 -38.48
CA SER A 597 15.96 9.10 -39.56
C SER A 597 15.47 10.54 -39.31
N GLN A 598 14.59 10.75 -38.33
CA GLN A 598 14.13 12.08 -37.98
C GLN A 598 15.22 12.83 -37.21
N GLU A 599 15.60 14.00 -37.73
CA GLU A 599 16.43 14.93 -36.96
C GLU A 599 15.65 15.44 -35.73
N PRO A 600 16.34 15.69 -34.60
CA PRO A 600 15.71 16.19 -33.37
C PRO A 600 14.98 17.54 -33.51
N SER A 601 15.05 18.19 -34.68
CA SER A 601 14.83 19.63 -34.89
C SER A 601 13.37 20.04 -35.15
N ASN A 602 12.38 19.14 -35.19
CA ASN A 602 11.03 19.47 -35.65
C ASN A 602 9.91 19.46 -34.61
N GLY A 603 10.20 19.40 -33.30
CA GLY A 603 9.17 19.42 -32.24
C GLY A 603 8.25 18.19 -32.21
N ILE A 604 8.33 17.31 -33.20
CA ILE A 604 7.75 15.97 -33.18
C ILE A 604 8.69 15.13 -32.32
N SER A 605 8.23 14.78 -31.12
CA SER A 605 8.96 13.89 -30.21
C SER A 605 9.28 12.58 -30.93
N SER A 606 10.56 12.32 -31.16
CA SER A 606 11.01 11.05 -31.77
C SER A 606 11.04 9.95 -30.71
N ASP A 607 9.93 9.74 -30.00
CA ASP A 607 9.85 8.79 -28.88
C ASP A 607 9.56 7.36 -29.38
N PRO A 608 10.51 6.42 -29.25
CA PRO A 608 10.34 5.05 -29.71
C PRO A 608 9.52 4.18 -28.75
N THR A 609 9.14 4.68 -27.56
CA THR A 609 8.58 3.90 -26.45
C THR A 609 7.40 3.02 -26.86
N VAL A 610 6.42 3.58 -27.59
CA VAL A 610 5.23 2.83 -28.01
C VAL A 610 5.61 1.63 -28.87
N PHE A 611 6.54 1.79 -29.81
CA PHE A 611 6.96 0.71 -30.70
C PHE A 611 7.84 -0.33 -29.99
N LEU A 612 8.69 0.11 -29.05
CA LEU A 612 9.48 -0.78 -28.18
C LEU A 612 8.57 -1.64 -27.30
N ASP A 613 7.52 -1.06 -26.75
CA ASP A 613 6.55 -1.77 -25.89
C ASP A 613 5.69 -2.75 -26.66
N ARG A 614 5.31 -2.39 -27.88
CA ARG A 614 4.63 -3.27 -28.81
C ARG A 614 5.52 -4.47 -29.18
N LEU A 615 6.78 -4.26 -29.56
CA LEU A 615 7.73 -5.36 -29.79
C LEU A 615 7.91 -6.22 -28.52
N ALA A 616 8.05 -5.59 -27.36
CA ALA A 616 8.20 -6.27 -26.09
C ALA A 616 7.02 -7.21 -25.78
N VAL A 617 5.77 -6.77 -26.01
CA VAL A 617 4.59 -7.60 -25.72
C VAL A 617 4.44 -8.77 -26.70
N ILE A 618 4.84 -8.58 -27.96
CA ILE A 618 4.84 -9.63 -28.98
C ILE A 618 5.78 -10.76 -28.56
N PHE A 619 7.04 -10.45 -28.23
CA PHE A 619 8.00 -11.48 -27.78
C PHE A 619 7.61 -12.11 -26.46
N ARG A 620 7.00 -11.35 -25.55
CA ARG A 620 6.58 -11.87 -24.25
C ARG A 620 5.54 -12.99 -24.36
N HIS A 621 4.64 -12.92 -25.35
CA HIS A 621 3.49 -13.83 -25.46
C HIS A 621 3.55 -14.78 -26.66
N THR A 622 4.53 -14.63 -27.56
CA THR A 622 4.78 -15.60 -28.63
C THR A 622 5.64 -16.75 -28.09
N ASN A 623 5.00 -17.66 -27.35
CA ASN A 623 5.63 -18.82 -26.73
C ASN A 623 5.10 -20.12 -27.34
N PRO A 624 5.54 -20.50 -28.56
CA PRO A 624 5.07 -21.70 -29.23
C PRO A 624 5.67 -22.97 -28.61
N ILE A 625 5.00 -24.11 -28.80
CA ILE A 625 5.53 -25.41 -28.42
C ILE A 625 6.54 -25.85 -29.48
N VAL A 626 7.83 -25.79 -29.15
CA VAL A 626 8.93 -26.21 -30.04
C VAL A 626 9.47 -27.55 -29.56
N GLU A 627 9.24 -28.61 -30.34
CA GLU A 627 9.66 -29.98 -30.03
C GLU A 627 10.75 -30.47 -31.01
N ASN A 628 11.31 -31.65 -30.74
CA ASN A 628 12.19 -32.38 -31.68
C ASN A 628 13.45 -31.63 -32.12
N GLY A 629 13.95 -30.69 -31.30
CA GLY A 629 15.14 -29.90 -31.63
C GLY A 629 14.94 -28.95 -32.82
N GLN A 630 13.70 -28.65 -33.18
CA GLN A 630 13.40 -27.66 -34.22
C GLN A 630 13.91 -26.27 -33.81
N THR A 631 14.24 -25.45 -34.80
CA THR A 631 14.66 -24.06 -34.55
C THR A 631 13.49 -23.25 -34.00
N HIS A 632 13.73 -22.47 -32.94
CA HIS A 632 12.69 -21.63 -32.36
C HIS A 632 12.21 -20.57 -33.37
N PRO A 633 10.89 -20.45 -33.64
CA PRO A 633 10.36 -19.54 -34.67
C PRO A 633 10.81 -18.09 -34.53
N CYS A 634 10.93 -17.61 -33.28
CA CYS A 634 11.33 -16.23 -32.96
C CYS A 634 12.83 -15.97 -33.13
N GLN A 635 13.67 -17.01 -33.23
CA GLN A 635 15.14 -16.84 -33.29
C GLN A 635 15.58 -16.05 -34.53
N LYS A 636 15.00 -16.36 -35.69
CA LYS A 636 15.28 -15.64 -36.95
C LYS A 636 14.85 -14.18 -36.86
N VAL A 637 13.64 -13.95 -36.35
CA VAL A 637 13.03 -12.62 -36.24
C VAL A 637 13.82 -11.72 -35.28
N ILE A 638 14.36 -12.26 -34.18
CA ILE A 638 15.23 -11.49 -33.27
C ILE A 638 16.52 -11.02 -33.95
N GLN A 639 17.12 -11.83 -34.83
CA GLN A 639 18.31 -11.42 -35.57
C GLN A 639 18.02 -10.28 -36.55
N GLU A 640 16.82 -10.25 -37.13
CA GLU A 640 16.36 -9.18 -38.02
C GLU A 640 16.06 -7.88 -37.27
N ILE A 641 15.57 -7.98 -36.03
CA ILE A 641 15.15 -6.84 -35.21
C ILE A 641 16.30 -6.26 -34.38
N TRP A 642 17.31 -7.06 -34.05
CA TRP A 642 18.46 -6.64 -33.26
C TRP A 642 19.13 -5.34 -33.75
N PRO A 643 19.45 -5.16 -35.05
CA PRO A 643 20.13 -3.96 -35.51
C PRO A 643 19.37 -2.66 -35.21
N VAL A 644 18.05 -2.65 -35.41
CA VAL A 644 17.23 -1.45 -35.14
C VAL A 644 17.13 -1.18 -33.64
N LEU A 645 16.99 -2.22 -32.80
CA LEU A 645 16.96 -2.04 -31.35
C LEU A 645 18.30 -1.50 -30.82
N SER A 646 19.41 -2.02 -31.34
CA SER A 646 20.75 -1.54 -30.99
C SER A 646 20.96 -0.09 -31.40
N GLU A 647 20.52 0.31 -32.59
CA GLU A 647 20.63 1.69 -33.08
C GLU A 647 19.73 2.66 -32.27
N THR A 648 18.49 2.25 -31.97
CA THR A 648 17.56 3.01 -31.11
C THR A 648 18.15 3.20 -29.71
N LEU A 649 18.64 2.13 -29.08
CA LEU A 649 19.27 2.22 -27.75
C LEU A 649 20.46 3.17 -27.77
N ASN A 650 21.31 3.11 -28.80
CA ASN A 650 22.48 3.99 -28.88
C ASN A 650 22.11 5.46 -29.14
N LYS A 651 21.08 5.74 -29.96
CA LYS A 651 20.56 7.10 -30.20
C LYS A 651 20.04 7.73 -28.91
N HIS A 652 19.31 6.95 -28.11
CA HIS A 652 18.64 7.42 -26.89
C HIS A 652 19.40 7.08 -25.60
N ARG A 653 20.69 6.72 -25.68
CA ARG A 653 21.48 6.20 -24.56
C ARG A 653 21.56 7.08 -23.31
N ALA A 654 21.24 8.37 -23.42
CA ALA A 654 21.23 9.31 -22.30
C ALA A 654 19.86 9.38 -21.57
N ASP A 655 18.78 8.97 -22.23
CA ASP A 655 17.42 8.99 -21.68
C ASP A 655 17.14 7.66 -20.96
N ASN A 656 17.17 7.68 -19.62
CA ASN A 656 16.94 6.52 -18.79
C ASN A 656 15.61 5.81 -19.12
N ARG A 657 14.53 6.58 -19.34
CA ARG A 657 13.21 6.02 -19.62
C ARG A 657 13.19 5.24 -20.91
N ILE A 658 13.77 5.77 -22.00
CA ILE A 658 13.81 5.07 -23.29
C ILE A 658 14.72 3.85 -23.21
N VAL A 659 15.89 3.96 -22.56
CA VAL A 659 16.82 2.84 -22.36
C VAL A 659 16.13 1.71 -21.57
N GLU A 660 15.35 2.04 -20.55
CA GLU A 660 14.54 1.07 -19.78
C GLU A 660 13.62 0.26 -20.71
N ARG A 661 12.93 0.92 -21.64
CA ARG A 661 12.02 0.24 -22.59
C ARG A 661 12.78 -0.57 -23.62
N CYS A 662 13.96 -0.12 -24.06
CA CYS A 662 14.85 -0.90 -24.92
C CYS A 662 15.30 -2.18 -24.22
N CYS A 663 15.81 -2.07 -22.99
CA CYS A 663 16.21 -3.20 -22.15
C CYS A 663 15.04 -4.14 -21.84
N ARG A 664 13.84 -3.61 -21.62
CA ARG A 664 12.61 -4.41 -21.43
C ARG A 664 12.25 -5.22 -22.68
N CYS A 665 12.33 -4.61 -23.86
CA CYS A 665 12.11 -5.31 -25.13
C CYS A 665 13.16 -6.42 -25.32
N LEU A 666 14.44 -6.11 -25.13
CA LEU A 666 15.55 -7.08 -25.23
C LEU A 666 15.41 -8.21 -24.21
N ARG A 667 14.97 -7.93 -22.98
CA ARG A 667 14.68 -8.94 -21.96
C ARG A 667 13.67 -9.97 -22.49
N PHE A 668 12.54 -9.53 -23.03
CA PHE A 668 11.53 -10.46 -23.53
C PHE A 668 11.97 -11.16 -24.82
N ALA A 669 12.75 -10.50 -25.67
CA ALA A 669 13.36 -11.15 -26.83
C ALA A 669 14.29 -12.31 -26.41
N VAL A 670 15.22 -12.06 -25.47
CA VAL A 670 16.14 -13.09 -24.95
C VAL A 670 15.36 -14.21 -24.25
N ARG A 671 14.39 -13.89 -23.39
CA ARG A 671 13.56 -14.91 -22.70
C ARG A 671 12.73 -15.76 -23.67
N CYS A 672 12.21 -15.17 -24.74
CA CYS A 672 11.40 -15.87 -25.74
C CYS A 672 12.18 -16.97 -26.46
N VAL A 673 13.46 -16.75 -26.76
CA VAL A 673 14.30 -17.72 -27.50
C VAL A 673 15.20 -18.55 -26.57
N GLY A 674 15.45 -18.07 -25.34
CA GLY A 674 16.38 -18.67 -24.41
C GLY A 674 17.78 -18.79 -25.00
N LYS A 675 18.40 -19.96 -24.81
CA LYS A 675 19.75 -20.31 -25.27
C LYS A 675 19.97 -20.16 -26.78
N GLY A 676 18.92 -20.22 -27.60
CA GLY A 676 19.02 -20.08 -29.06
C GLY A 676 19.47 -18.68 -29.52
N SER A 677 19.42 -17.67 -28.65
CA SER A 677 19.78 -16.28 -28.98
C SER A 677 21.26 -15.94 -28.75
N ALA A 678 22.12 -16.96 -28.57
CA ALA A 678 23.55 -16.81 -28.22
C ALA A 678 24.34 -15.88 -29.16
N ALA A 679 23.94 -15.78 -30.44
CA ALA A 679 24.56 -14.87 -31.41
C ALA A 679 24.45 -13.39 -31.01
N LEU A 680 23.46 -13.01 -30.20
CA LEU A 680 23.30 -11.64 -29.70
C LEU A 680 24.14 -11.35 -28.46
N LEU A 681 24.68 -12.37 -27.78
CA LEU A 681 25.31 -12.20 -26.46
C LEU A 681 26.49 -11.21 -26.52
N GLN A 682 27.46 -11.46 -27.41
CA GLN A 682 28.64 -10.60 -27.56
C GLN A 682 28.32 -9.15 -27.99
N PRO A 683 27.54 -8.90 -29.07
CA PRO A 683 27.24 -7.52 -29.48
C PRO A 683 26.40 -6.78 -28.43
N LEU A 684 25.47 -7.46 -27.75
CA LEU A 684 24.67 -6.86 -26.70
C LEU A 684 25.51 -6.49 -25.47
N VAL A 685 26.29 -7.43 -24.93
CA VAL A 685 27.17 -7.19 -23.77
C VAL A 685 28.14 -6.05 -24.04
N THR A 686 28.75 -6.03 -25.24
CA THR A 686 29.67 -4.96 -25.64
C THR A 686 28.97 -3.59 -25.61
N GLN A 687 27.77 -3.50 -26.16
CA GLN A 687 27.00 -2.26 -26.16
C GLN A 687 26.59 -1.84 -24.74
N MET A 688 26.12 -2.79 -23.91
CA MET A 688 25.73 -2.54 -22.51
C MET A 688 26.88 -1.93 -21.71
N VAL A 689 28.06 -2.55 -21.74
CA VAL A 689 29.24 -2.07 -21.01
C VAL A 689 29.65 -0.67 -21.46
N ASN A 690 29.69 -0.43 -22.78
CA ASN A 690 30.09 0.87 -23.33
C ASN A 690 29.12 1.99 -22.94
N VAL A 691 27.80 1.72 -22.98
CA VAL A 691 26.80 2.72 -22.60
C VAL A 691 26.81 2.95 -21.08
N TYR A 692 26.86 1.88 -20.29
CA TYR A 692 26.83 1.97 -18.82
C TYR A 692 28.05 2.70 -18.25
N HIS A 693 29.19 2.66 -18.93
CA HIS A 693 30.37 3.44 -18.56
C HIS A 693 30.12 4.96 -18.54
N VAL A 694 29.23 5.46 -19.41
CA VAL A 694 28.89 6.90 -19.49
C VAL A 694 27.59 7.22 -18.76
N HIS A 695 26.57 6.39 -18.92
CA HIS A 695 25.26 6.58 -18.28
C HIS A 695 24.89 5.33 -17.48
N GLN A 696 24.94 5.43 -16.15
CA GLN A 696 24.77 4.30 -15.23
C GLN A 696 23.30 3.90 -15.05
N HIS A 697 22.56 3.67 -16.14
CA HIS A 697 21.18 3.18 -16.08
C HIS A 697 21.16 1.77 -15.48
N SER A 698 20.54 1.62 -14.30
CA SER A 698 20.56 0.38 -13.52
C SER A 698 20.03 -0.83 -14.30
N CYS A 699 19.11 -0.61 -15.25
CA CYS A 699 18.55 -1.68 -16.09
C CYS A 699 19.55 -2.42 -16.96
N PHE A 700 20.77 -1.90 -17.16
CA PHE A 700 21.85 -2.69 -17.76
C PHE A 700 22.36 -3.78 -16.81
N LEU A 701 22.42 -3.52 -15.50
CA LEU A 701 22.70 -4.54 -14.49
C LEU A 701 21.58 -5.59 -14.50
N TYR A 702 20.33 -5.15 -14.57
CA TYR A 702 19.19 -6.08 -14.66
C TYR A 702 19.19 -6.90 -15.94
N LEU A 703 19.42 -6.29 -17.10
CA LEU A 703 19.54 -7.01 -18.37
C LEU A 703 20.72 -7.99 -18.33
N GLY A 704 21.83 -7.61 -17.69
CA GLY A 704 22.94 -8.51 -17.39
C GLY A 704 22.49 -9.71 -16.57
N SER A 705 21.61 -9.51 -15.58
CA SER A 705 21.08 -10.60 -14.75
C SER A 705 20.26 -11.59 -15.59
N ILE A 706 19.54 -11.11 -16.61
CA ILE A 706 18.79 -11.95 -17.56
C ILE A 706 19.75 -12.79 -18.40
N LEU A 707 20.83 -12.20 -18.90
CA LEU A 707 21.85 -12.93 -19.66
C LEU A 707 22.52 -14.00 -18.79
N VAL A 708 22.83 -13.70 -17.54
CA VAL A 708 23.40 -14.67 -16.60
C VAL A 708 22.41 -15.78 -16.26
N ASP A 709 21.13 -15.45 -16.13
CA ASP A 709 20.08 -16.44 -15.84
C ASP A 709 19.92 -17.46 -16.97
N GLU A 710 19.96 -17.00 -18.23
CA GLU A 710 19.80 -17.84 -19.42
C GLU A 710 21.09 -18.59 -19.81
N TYR A 711 22.26 -17.94 -19.72
CA TYR A 711 23.53 -18.46 -20.23
C TYR A 711 24.54 -18.88 -19.15
N GLY A 712 24.32 -18.55 -17.86
CA GLY A 712 25.30 -18.77 -16.80
C GLY A 712 25.61 -20.25 -16.50
N MET A 713 24.70 -21.16 -16.88
CA MET A 713 24.97 -22.60 -16.79
C MET A 713 25.94 -23.09 -17.88
N GLU A 714 26.01 -22.41 -19.03
CA GLU A 714 26.87 -22.79 -20.14
C GLU A 714 28.33 -22.38 -19.87
N GLU A 715 29.20 -23.37 -19.72
CA GLU A 715 30.62 -23.15 -19.37
C GLU A 715 31.31 -22.19 -20.34
N GLY A 716 31.00 -22.28 -21.63
CA GLY A 716 31.54 -21.39 -22.67
C GLY A 716 31.15 -19.91 -22.54
N CYS A 717 30.09 -19.59 -21.79
CA CYS A 717 29.63 -18.22 -21.55
C CYS A 717 30.12 -17.63 -20.22
N ARG A 718 30.49 -18.47 -19.24
CA ARG A 718 30.79 -18.05 -17.87
C ARG A 718 31.88 -16.98 -17.77
N GLN A 719 32.97 -17.12 -18.53
CA GLN A 719 34.06 -16.13 -18.50
C GLN A 719 33.60 -14.78 -19.06
N GLY A 720 32.94 -14.76 -20.23
CA GLY A 720 32.47 -13.51 -20.83
C GLY A 720 31.39 -12.82 -19.98
N LEU A 721 30.55 -13.58 -19.29
CA LEU A 721 29.61 -13.04 -18.31
C LEU A 721 30.36 -12.46 -17.09
N LEU A 722 31.38 -13.15 -16.56
CA LEU A 722 32.18 -12.62 -15.46
C LEU A 722 32.88 -11.31 -15.86
N ASP A 723 33.41 -11.23 -17.07
CA ASP A 723 34.02 -10.00 -17.61
C ASP A 723 33.00 -8.86 -17.70
N MET A 724 31.75 -9.15 -18.11
CA MET A 724 30.64 -8.18 -18.07
C MET A 724 30.37 -7.70 -16.64
N LEU A 725 30.26 -8.59 -15.66
CA LEU A 725 30.05 -8.21 -14.26
C LEU A 725 31.15 -7.28 -13.77
N GLN A 726 32.41 -7.64 -14.01
CA GLN A 726 33.57 -6.84 -13.61
C GLN A 726 33.54 -5.45 -14.26
N ALA A 727 33.21 -5.38 -15.54
CA ALA A 727 33.16 -4.11 -16.27
C ALA A 727 32.02 -3.20 -15.79
N LEU A 728 30.84 -3.76 -15.50
CA LEU A 728 29.69 -3.01 -14.98
C LEU A 728 29.92 -2.56 -13.52
N CYS A 729 30.55 -3.39 -12.68
CA CYS A 729 30.79 -3.05 -11.28
C CYS A 729 31.66 -1.80 -11.07
N ILE A 730 32.58 -1.47 -11.99
CA ILE A 730 33.47 -0.29 -11.84
C ILE A 730 32.66 1.02 -11.71
N PRO A 731 31.84 1.42 -12.69
CA PRO A 731 31.01 2.62 -12.56
C PRO A 731 29.89 2.46 -11.51
N THR A 732 29.40 1.24 -11.26
CA THR A 732 28.43 1.00 -10.16
C THR A 732 29.01 1.39 -8.81
N PHE A 733 30.21 0.91 -8.47
CA PHE A 733 30.82 1.23 -7.17
C PHE A 733 31.16 2.71 -7.06
N GLN A 734 31.66 3.34 -8.12
CA GLN A 734 31.88 4.80 -8.14
C GLN A 734 30.61 5.60 -7.86
N LEU A 735 29.45 5.11 -8.32
CA LEU A 735 28.16 5.72 -8.05
C LEU A 735 27.76 5.57 -6.57
N LEU A 736 27.95 4.38 -5.99
CA LEU A 736 27.60 4.09 -4.60
C LEU A 736 28.57 4.69 -3.57
N GLU A 737 29.83 4.93 -3.95
CA GLU A 737 30.86 5.59 -3.11
C GLU A 737 30.57 7.08 -2.83
N GLN A 738 29.64 7.69 -3.56
CA GLN A 738 29.23 9.08 -3.35
C GLN A 738 28.62 9.27 -1.96
N GLN A 739 28.61 10.51 -1.48
CA GLN A 739 27.91 10.83 -0.24
C GLN A 739 26.41 10.51 -0.40
N ASN A 740 25.89 9.66 0.49
CA ASN A 740 24.54 9.09 0.41
C ASN A 740 24.28 8.29 -0.88
N GLY A 741 25.31 7.71 -1.50
CA GLY A 741 25.21 6.99 -2.78
C GLY A 741 24.19 5.84 -2.75
N LEU A 742 24.09 5.13 -1.63
CA LEU A 742 23.07 4.08 -1.44
C LEU A 742 21.64 4.66 -1.44
N GLN A 743 21.41 5.76 -0.73
CA GLN A 743 20.10 6.41 -0.66
C GLN A 743 19.70 7.09 -1.98
N ASN A 744 20.69 7.63 -2.71
CA ASN A 744 20.47 8.34 -3.97
C ASN A 744 20.30 7.39 -5.16
N HIS A 745 20.81 6.16 -5.07
CA HIS A 745 20.81 5.19 -6.18
C HIS A 745 20.26 3.80 -5.75
N PRO A 746 19.06 3.74 -5.14
CA PRO A 746 18.48 2.47 -4.68
C PRO A 746 18.22 1.49 -5.84
N ASP A 747 17.83 1.97 -7.01
CA ASP A 747 17.60 1.11 -8.20
C ASP A 747 18.89 0.44 -8.67
N THR A 748 20.03 1.14 -8.55
CA THR A 748 21.34 0.56 -8.84
C THR A 748 21.69 -0.52 -7.82
N VAL A 749 21.35 -0.33 -6.55
CA VAL A 749 21.52 -1.36 -5.51
C VAL A 749 20.63 -2.57 -5.82
N ASP A 750 19.34 -2.37 -6.15
CA ASP A 750 18.44 -3.46 -6.53
C ASP A 750 19.02 -4.27 -7.70
N ASP A 751 19.29 -3.62 -8.84
CA ASP A 751 19.69 -4.32 -10.05
C ASP A 751 21.11 -4.92 -9.97
N LEU A 752 22.01 -4.32 -9.19
CA LEU A 752 23.31 -4.91 -8.86
C LEU A 752 23.14 -6.25 -8.14
N PHE A 753 22.29 -6.28 -7.11
CA PHE A 753 22.11 -7.51 -6.34
C PHE A 753 21.21 -8.52 -7.05
N ARG A 754 20.33 -8.11 -7.99
CA ARG A 754 19.69 -9.04 -8.94
C ARG A 754 20.72 -9.75 -9.81
N LEU A 755 21.68 -9.00 -10.35
CA LEU A 755 22.79 -9.54 -11.12
C LEU A 755 23.64 -10.50 -10.28
N ALA A 756 24.05 -10.08 -9.08
CA ALA A 756 24.85 -10.91 -8.17
C ALA A 756 24.10 -12.19 -7.73
N THR A 757 22.81 -12.11 -7.44
CA THR A 757 21.95 -13.26 -7.14
C THR A 757 21.89 -14.24 -8.32
N ARG A 758 21.75 -13.76 -9.56
CA ARG A 758 21.75 -14.66 -10.73
C ARG A 758 23.11 -15.32 -10.94
N PHE A 759 24.21 -14.60 -10.72
CA PHE A 759 25.55 -15.19 -10.77
C PHE A 759 25.76 -16.29 -9.74
N ILE A 760 25.40 -16.03 -8.47
CA ILE A 760 25.64 -16.99 -7.40
C ILE A 760 24.76 -18.25 -7.55
N GLN A 761 23.58 -18.13 -8.15
CA GLN A 761 22.71 -19.27 -8.44
C GLN A 761 23.10 -20.08 -9.69
N ARG A 762 23.76 -19.46 -10.69
CA ARG A 762 24.04 -20.10 -11.99
C ARG A 762 25.48 -20.59 -12.13
N SER A 763 26.44 -19.84 -11.58
CA SER A 763 27.87 -20.16 -11.63
C SER A 763 28.58 -19.72 -10.35
N PRO A 764 28.22 -20.27 -9.17
CA PRO A 764 28.72 -19.82 -7.87
C PRO A 764 30.25 -19.85 -7.78
N VAL A 765 30.88 -20.94 -8.23
CA VAL A 765 32.34 -21.10 -8.19
C VAL A 765 33.05 -20.04 -9.03
N THR A 766 32.48 -19.63 -10.16
CA THR A 766 33.03 -18.56 -11.02
C THR A 766 33.03 -17.21 -10.28
N LEU A 767 31.95 -16.88 -9.58
CA LEU A 767 31.86 -15.63 -8.82
C LEU A 767 32.75 -15.67 -7.56
N LEU A 768 32.64 -16.72 -6.74
CA LEU A 768 33.35 -16.83 -5.45
C LEU A 768 34.88 -16.88 -5.60
N ARG A 769 35.39 -17.36 -6.74
CA ARG A 769 36.84 -17.34 -7.04
C ARG A 769 37.32 -16.05 -7.72
N SER A 770 36.40 -15.15 -8.06
CA SER A 770 36.72 -13.87 -8.71
C SER A 770 37.17 -12.82 -7.69
N GLN A 771 37.86 -11.78 -8.16
CA GLN A 771 38.25 -10.65 -7.30
C GLN A 771 37.10 -9.66 -7.02
N VAL A 772 36.13 -9.56 -7.93
CA VAL A 772 35.00 -8.62 -7.81
C VAL A 772 33.99 -9.03 -6.72
N VAL A 773 34.00 -10.29 -6.29
CA VAL A 773 33.14 -10.74 -5.20
C VAL A 773 33.44 -10.01 -3.88
N ILE A 774 34.69 -9.63 -3.64
CA ILE A 774 35.11 -8.95 -2.41
C ILE A 774 34.37 -7.61 -2.23
N PRO A 775 34.40 -6.65 -3.18
CA PRO A 775 33.62 -5.42 -3.06
C PRO A 775 32.11 -5.67 -3.11
N ILE A 776 31.61 -6.65 -3.88
CA ILE A 776 30.17 -6.98 -3.88
C ILE A 776 29.70 -7.35 -2.46
N LEU A 777 30.47 -8.17 -1.73
CA LEU A 777 30.13 -8.55 -0.36
C LEU A 777 30.14 -7.37 0.62
N GLN A 778 31.11 -6.45 0.48
CA GLN A 778 31.16 -5.24 1.31
C GLN A 778 29.96 -4.33 1.04
N TRP A 779 29.61 -4.11 -0.23
CA TRP A 779 28.42 -3.36 -0.61
C TRP A 779 27.13 -4.04 -0.17
N ALA A 780 27.06 -5.38 -0.16
CA ALA A 780 25.89 -6.10 0.32
C ALA A 780 25.65 -5.82 1.81
N ILE A 781 26.70 -5.92 2.63
CA ILE A 781 26.61 -5.62 4.07
C ILE A 781 26.29 -4.14 4.30
N ALA A 782 26.89 -3.22 3.56
CA ALA A 782 26.58 -1.80 3.69
C ALA A 782 25.13 -1.49 3.31
N SER A 783 24.60 -2.15 2.28
CA SER A 783 23.25 -1.92 1.74
C SER A 783 22.13 -2.47 2.62
N THR A 784 22.43 -3.29 3.64
CA THR A 784 21.39 -3.77 4.57
C THR A 784 20.76 -2.64 5.39
N THR A 785 21.38 -1.45 5.48
CA THR A 785 20.83 -0.29 6.20
C THR A 785 19.91 0.58 5.37
N LEU A 786 19.84 0.33 4.06
CA LEU A 786 19.04 1.12 3.13
C LEU A 786 17.55 0.83 3.32
N ASP A 787 16.79 1.82 3.78
CA ASP A 787 15.34 1.76 3.87
C ASP A 787 14.70 1.99 2.49
N HIS A 788 14.79 0.98 1.64
CA HIS A 788 14.14 0.93 0.34
C HIS A 788 13.69 -0.49 0.05
N ARG A 789 12.39 -0.69 -0.21
CA ARG A 789 11.75 -2.01 -0.24
C ARG A 789 12.40 -2.98 -1.23
N ASP A 790 12.54 -2.58 -2.50
CA ASP A 790 13.07 -3.46 -3.55
C ASP A 790 14.57 -3.71 -3.42
N ALA A 791 15.37 -2.64 -3.24
CA ALA A 791 16.80 -2.74 -2.98
C ALA A 791 17.13 -3.63 -1.77
N ASN A 792 16.42 -3.47 -0.64
CA ASN A 792 16.64 -4.30 0.55
C ASN A 792 16.29 -5.76 0.28
N SER A 793 15.15 -6.04 -0.37
CA SER A 793 14.77 -7.41 -0.71
C SER A 793 15.80 -8.07 -1.65
N SER A 794 16.33 -7.34 -2.63
CA SER A 794 17.37 -7.82 -3.53
C SER A 794 18.69 -8.13 -2.81
N VAL A 795 19.14 -7.25 -1.92
CA VAL A 795 20.33 -7.45 -1.07
C VAL A 795 20.17 -8.68 -0.16
N MET A 796 19.04 -8.77 0.55
CA MET A 796 18.78 -9.90 1.45
C MET A 796 18.68 -11.22 0.67
N ARG A 797 18.06 -11.19 -0.51
CA ARG A 797 18.00 -12.36 -1.41
C ARG A 797 19.38 -12.80 -1.88
N PHE A 798 20.26 -11.86 -2.24
CA PHE A 798 21.65 -12.16 -2.57
C PHE A 798 22.39 -12.79 -1.40
N LEU A 799 22.33 -12.19 -0.20
CA LEU A 799 23.01 -12.69 0.99
C LEU A 799 22.53 -14.10 1.37
N ARG A 800 21.23 -14.34 1.30
CA ARG A 800 20.64 -15.65 1.54
C ARG A 800 21.16 -16.69 0.55
N ASP A 801 21.04 -16.43 -0.74
CA ASP A 801 21.42 -17.40 -1.79
C ASP A 801 22.95 -17.63 -1.84
N LEU A 802 23.73 -16.59 -1.49
CA LEU A 802 25.18 -16.69 -1.29
C LEU A 802 25.53 -17.66 -0.18
N ILE A 803 24.95 -17.51 1.02
CA ILE A 803 25.28 -18.36 2.17
C ILE A 803 24.75 -19.78 1.93
N HIS A 804 23.55 -19.90 1.36
CA HIS A 804 22.95 -21.17 0.96
C HIS A 804 23.81 -21.97 -0.03
N THR A 805 24.67 -21.32 -0.81
CA THR A 805 25.60 -21.99 -1.76
C THR A 805 26.52 -23.00 -1.07
N GLY A 806 26.83 -22.82 0.21
CA GLY A 806 27.66 -23.75 1.00
C GLY A 806 26.90 -24.99 1.52
N VAL A 807 25.58 -25.04 1.30
CA VAL A 807 24.67 -26.08 1.79
C VAL A 807 23.91 -26.75 0.64
N ALA A 808 23.54 -25.99 -0.39
CA ALA A 808 22.74 -26.45 -1.51
C ALA A 808 23.41 -27.57 -2.32
N ASN A 809 22.61 -28.47 -2.90
CA ASN A 809 23.04 -29.46 -3.89
C ASN A 809 24.32 -30.22 -3.45
N ASP A 810 24.26 -30.85 -2.28
CA ASP A 810 25.35 -31.64 -1.69
C ASP A 810 25.76 -32.87 -2.53
N HIS A 811 24.92 -33.26 -3.49
CA HIS A 811 25.18 -34.30 -4.48
C HIS A 811 26.09 -33.86 -5.64
N GLU A 812 26.33 -32.56 -5.86
CA GLU A 812 27.13 -32.05 -6.99
C GLU A 812 28.63 -32.19 -6.73
N GLU A 813 29.41 -32.44 -7.78
CA GLU A 813 30.86 -32.67 -7.69
C GLU A 813 31.64 -31.48 -7.09
N ASP A 814 31.12 -30.26 -7.24
CA ASP A 814 31.74 -29.02 -6.74
C ASP A 814 31.32 -28.63 -5.31
N PHE A 815 30.54 -29.48 -4.62
CA PHE A 815 29.99 -29.17 -3.30
C PHE A 815 31.06 -28.83 -2.26
N GLU A 816 32.10 -29.66 -2.12
CA GLU A 816 33.17 -29.42 -1.15
C GLU A 816 33.95 -28.12 -1.46
N LEU A 817 34.12 -27.77 -2.74
CA LEU A 817 34.72 -26.51 -3.15
C LEU A 817 33.82 -25.32 -2.77
N ARG A 818 32.52 -25.41 -3.03
CA ARG A 818 31.56 -24.35 -2.64
C ARG A 818 31.51 -24.17 -1.13
N LYS A 819 31.49 -25.27 -0.38
CA LYS A 819 31.52 -25.27 1.09
C LYS A 819 32.78 -24.61 1.64
N GLU A 820 33.95 -24.90 1.07
CA GLU A 820 35.21 -24.24 1.45
C GLU A 820 35.15 -22.73 1.17
N LEU A 821 34.72 -22.33 -0.03
CA LEU A 821 34.64 -20.92 -0.43
C LEU A 821 33.67 -20.12 0.45
N ILE A 822 32.51 -20.67 0.77
CA ILE A 822 31.57 -20.05 1.71
C ILE A 822 32.13 -20.03 3.13
N GLY A 823 32.85 -21.08 3.56
CA GLY A 823 33.58 -21.08 4.83
C GLY A 823 34.56 -19.91 4.97
N GLN A 824 35.27 -19.55 3.88
CA GLN A 824 36.16 -18.38 3.86
C GLN A 824 35.37 -17.07 4.02
N VAL A 825 34.25 -16.90 3.31
CA VAL A 825 33.36 -15.73 3.44
C VAL A 825 32.83 -15.61 4.87
N MET A 826 32.35 -16.72 5.45
CA MET A 826 31.83 -16.76 6.81
C MET A 826 32.88 -16.44 7.86
N SER A 827 34.12 -16.93 7.68
CA SER A 827 35.23 -16.61 8.58
C SER A 827 35.61 -15.13 8.54
N GLN A 828 35.54 -14.48 7.38
CA GLN A 828 35.96 -13.10 7.22
C GLN A 828 34.87 -12.08 7.58
N LEU A 829 33.61 -12.36 7.20
CA LEU A 829 32.51 -11.39 7.25
C LEU A 829 31.34 -11.80 8.16
N GLY A 830 31.30 -13.06 8.64
CA GLY A 830 30.15 -13.59 9.37
C GLY A 830 29.76 -12.78 10.60
N GLN A 831 30.73 -12.38 11.45
CA GLN A 831 30.46 -11.53 12.62
C GLN A 831 29.92 -10.14 12.22
N GLN A 832 30.51 -9.51 11.20
CA GLN A 832 30.10 -8.19 10.73
C GLN A 832 28.66 -8.24 10.17
N LEU A 833 28.35 -9.26 9.37
CA LEU A 833 27.03 -9.47 8.79
C LEU A 833 25.97 -9.67 9.89
N VAL A 834 26.19 -10.57 10.86
CA VAL A 834 25.24 -10.80 11.95
C VAL A 834 25.00 -9.52 12.77
N SER A 835 26.07 -8.76 13.07
CA SER A 835 25.94 -7.49 13.80
C SER A 835 25.16 -6.44 12.99
N GLN A 836 25.42 -6.34 11.68
CA GLN A 836 24.74 -5.38 10.81
C GLN A 836 23.26 -5.73 10.62
N LEU A 837 22.93 -7.00 10.38
CA LEU A 837 21.54 -7.46 10.28
C LEU A 837 20.77 -7.15 11.55
N LEU A 838 21.33 -7.44 12.72
CA LEU A 838 20.69 -7.13 14.01
C LEU A 838 20.51 -5.62 14.21
N HIS A 839 21.52 -4.82 13.89
CA HIS A 839 21.44 -3.36 13.94
C HIS A 839 20.30 -2.82 13.05
N THR A 840 20.22 -3.32 11.82
CA THR A 840 19.24 -2.84 10.84
C THR A 840 17.80 -3.17 11.24
N CYS A 841 17.56 -4.38 11.78
CA CYS A 841 16.27 -4.80 12.31
C CYS A 841 15.77 -3.93 13.47
N CYS A 842 16.69 -3.48 14.34
CA CYS A 842 16.36 -2.68 15.52
C CYS A 842 16.23 -1.18 15.24
N PHE A 843 17.01 -0.62 14.32
CA PHE A 843 17.16 0.84 14.23
C PHE A 843 16.97 1.45 12.84
N CYS A 844 17.20 0.69 11.76
CA CYS A 844 17.22 1.24 10.41
C CYS A 844 15.94 0.94 9.63
N LEU A 845 15.51 -0.33 9.63
CA LEU A 845 14.50 -0.80 8.69
C LEU A 845 13.11 -0.94 9.34
N PRO A 846 12.03 -0.73 8.57
CA PRO A 846 10.68 -1.08 9.01
C PRO A 846 10.47 -2.61 9.13
N PRO A 847 9.39 -3.07 9.78
CA PRO A 847 9.19 -4.49 10.10
C PRO A 847 8.97 -5.41 8.88
N TYR A 848 8.73 -4.86 7.69
CA TYR A 848 8.51 -5.65 6.48
C TYR A 848 9.76 -6.45 6.04
N THR A 849 10.95 -6.05 6.51
CA THR A 849 12.25 -6.69 6.18
C THR A 849 12.58 -7.89 7.06
N LEU A 850 11.85 -8.08 8.17
CA LEU A 850 12.16 -9.12 9.16
C LEU A 850 12.10 -10.55 8.60
N PRO A 851 11.16 -10.93 7.71
CA PRO A 851 11.18 -12.24 7.07
C PRO A 851 12.46 -12.45 6.25
N ASP A 852 12.86 -11.48 5.44
CA ASP A 852 14.04 -11.56 4.57
C ASP A 852 15.34 -11.67 5.41
N VAL A 853 15.45 -10.90 6.50
CA VAL A 853 16.59 -11.01 7.44
C VAL A 853 16.58 -12.37 8.17
N ALA A 854 15.40 -12.88 8.55
CA ALA A 854 15.28 -14.19 9.19
C ALA A 854 15.84 -15.30 8.28
N GLU A 855 15.58 -15.24 6.97
CA GLU A 855 16.11 -16.18 5.99
C GLU A 855 17.64 -16.11 5.93
N VAL A 856 18.26 -14.92 5.94
CA VAL A 856 19.73 -14.80 5.95
C VAL A 856 20.32 -15.38 7.24
N LEU A 857 19.75 -15.06 8.41
CA LEU A 857 20.21 -15.62 9.69
C LEU A 857 20.04 -17.15 9.75
N TRP A 858 18.96 -17.67 9.16
CA TRP A 858 18.72 -19.09 9.02
C TRP A 858 19.84 -19.77 8.21
N GLU A 859 20.18 -19.26 7.04
CA GLU A 859 21.26 -19.83 6.21
C GLU A 859 22.62 -19.78 6.92
N ILE A 860 22.91 -18.74 7.71
CA ILE A 860 24.14 -18.68 8.52
C ILE A 860 24.18 -19.83 9.54
N MET A 861 23.05 -20.15 10.18
CA MET A 861 22.95 -21.30 11.09
C MET A 861 23.10 -22.63 10.38
N GLN A 862 22.63 -22.75 9.13
CA GLN A 862 22.79 -23.98 8.35
C GLN A 862 24.25 -24.25 7.99
N VAL A 863 25.06 -23.20 7.80
CA VAL A 863 26.50 -23.34 7.55
C VAL A 863 27.29 -23.67 8.84
N ASP A 864 27.12 -22.89 9.92
CA ASP A 864 27.81 -23.11 11.19
C ASP A 864 27.03 -22.53 12.39
N ARG A 865 26.07 -23.32 12.91
CA ARG A 865 25.23 -22.94 14.05
C ARG A 865 26.04 -22.61 15.33
N PRO A 866 27.02 -23.42 15.79
CA PRO A 866 27.82 -23.08 16.98
C PRO A 866 28.54 -21.73 16.85
N THR A 867 29.13 -21.44 15.70
CA THR A 867 29.80 -20.15 15.47
C THR A 867 28.80 -19.01 15.40
N PHE A 868 27.63 -19.21 14.78
CA PHE A 868 26.53 -18.25 14.79
C PHE A 868 26.07 -17.89 16.20
N CYS A 869 25.92 -18.87 17.10
CA CYS A 869 25.54 -18.62 18.50
C CYS A 869 26.46 -17.58 19.16
N ARG A 870 27.78 -17.69 18.92
CA ARG A 870 28.78 -16.76 19.42
C ARG A 870 28.66 -15.38 18.75
N TRP A 871 28.46 -15.34 17.43
CA TRP A 871 28.31 -14.07 16.71
C TRP A 871 27.07 -13.28 17.13
N LEU A 872 25.94 -13.99 17.34
CA LEU A 872 24.71 -13.40 17.83
C LEU A 872 24.87 -12.89 19.26
N GLU A 873 25.50 -13.67 20.14
CA GLU A 873 25.81 -13.25 21.51
C GLU A 873 26.66 -11.97 21.55
N ASN A 874 27.70 -11.90 20.73
CA ASN A 874 28.56 -10.71 20.63
C ASN A 874 27.76 -9.48 20.14
N SER A 875 26.90 -9.67 19.15
CA SER A 875 26.06 -8.60 18.60
C SER A 875 25.05 -8.09 19.64
N LEU A 876 24.45 -9.01 20.41
CA LEU A 876 23.53 -8.69 21.51
C LEU A 876 24.22 -7.94 22.66
N LYS A 877 25.48 -8.27 22.97
CA LYS A 877 26.25 -7.54 23.99
C LYS A 877 26.47 -6.08 23.64
N GLY A 878 26.59 -5.76 22.34
CA GLY A 878 26.84 -4.43 21.80
C GLY A 878 25.60 -3.55 21.58
N LEU A 879 24.39 -4.07 21.79
CA LEU A 879 23.16 -3.29 21.67
C LEU A 879 22.96 -2.33 22.89
N PRO A 880 22.43 -1.11 22.68
CA PRO A 880 22.03 -0.23 23.77
C PRO A 880 20.86 -0.85 24.55
N LYS A 881 21.05 -1.00 25.87
CA LYS A 881 20.10 -1.70 26.78
C LYS A 881 19.18 -0.74 27.53
N GLU A 882 19.59 0.51 27.64
CA GLU A 882 18.89 1.57 28.37
C GLU A 882 18.83 2.82 27.50
N THR A 883 17.74 3.56 27.64
CA THR A 883 17.63 4.92 27.12
C THR A 883 18.52 5.87 27.94
N THR A 884 18.80 7.05 27.40
CA THR A 884 19.57 8.10 28.09
C THR A 884 18.98 8.51 29.44
N VAL A 885 17.68 8.28 29.65
CA VAL A 885 16.96 8.57 30.91
C VAL A 885 16.79 7.37 31.83
N GLY A 886 17.51 6.28 31.57
CA GLY A 886 17.53 5.08 32.42
C GLY A 886 16.31 4.18 32.30
N ALA A 887 15.40 4.43 31.34
CA ALA A 887 14.32 3.49 31.06
C ALA A 887 14.89 2.25 30.37
N VAL A 888 14.47 1.07 30.83
CA VAL A 888 14.95 -0.24 30.34
C VAL A 888 14.40 -0.50 28.95
N THR A 889 15.26 -0.36 27.93
CA THR A 889 14.89 -0.66 26.54
C THR A 889 14.75 -2.16 26.36
N VAL A 890 15.74 -2.94 26.82
CA VAL A 890 15.74 -4.41 26.71
C VAL A 890 16.31 -5.02 27.99
N THR A 891 15.55 -5.93 28.60
CA THR A 891 15.98 -6.67 29.79
C THR A 891 16.99 -7.78 29.45
N HIS A 892 17.80 -8.19 30.43
CA HIS A 892 18.68 -9.35 30.25
C HIS A 892 17.91 -10.64 29.89
N LYS A 893 16.71 -10.81 30.47
CA LYS A 893 15.82 -11.92 30.13
C LYS A 893 15.42 -11.88 28.66
N GLN A 894 14.97 -10.73 28.14
CA GLN A 894 14.61 -10.57 26.72
C GLN A 894 15.79 -10.86 25.77
N LEU A 895 17.01 -10.41 26.11
CA LEU A 895 18.21 -10.75 25.33
C LEU A 895 18.47 -12.27 25.32
N THR A 896 18.30 -12.91 26.47
CA THR A 896 18.53 -14.36 26.64
C THR A 896 17.47 -15.18 25.90
N ASP A 897 16.20 -14.80 26.04
CA ASP A 897 15.08 -15.45 25.38
C ASP A 897 15.17 -15.29 23.86
N PHE A 898 15.52 -14.10 23.35
CA PHE A 898 15.76 -13.89 21.92
C PHE A 898 16.92 -14.74 21.39
N HIS A 899 18.08 -14.73 22.07
CA HIS A 899 19.23 -15.57 21.69
C HIS A 899 18.84 -17.05 21.65
N LYS A 900 18.12 -17.52 22.67
CA LYS A 900 17.63 -18.90 22.75
C LYS A 900 16.66 -19.22 21.61
N GLN A 901 15.63 -18.41 21.40
CA GLN A 901 14.60 -18.63 20.37
C GLN A 901 15.22 -18.73 18.98
N VAL A 902 16.19 -17.87 18.66
CA VAL A 902 16.87 -17.91 17.35
C VAL A 902 17.79 -19.13 17.26
N THR A 903 18.67 -19.36 18.23
CA THR A 903 19.70 -20.41 18.15
C THR A 903 19.15 -21.83 18.31
N SER A 904 17.99 -21.99 18.96
CA SER A 904 17.27 -23.26 19.08
C SER A 904 16.17 -23.43 18.04
N ALA A 905 16.08 -22.55 17.03
CA ALA A 905 15.06 -22.66 15.99
C ALA A 905 15.24 -23.94 15.14
N GLU A 906 14.12 -24.60 14.89
CA GLU A 906 13.96 -25.75 14.00
C GLU A 906 13.40 -25.32 12.64
N GLU A 907 12.72 -24.17 12.58
CA GLU A 907 12.20 -23.58 11.35
C GLU A 907 12.57 -22.10 11.25
N CYS A 908 12.81 -21.62 10.03
CA CYS A 908 13.05 -20.20 9.74
C CYS A 908 11.92 -19.27 10.25
N LYS A 909 10.67 -19.77 10.30
CA LYS A 909 9.53 -19.01 10.85
C LYS A 909 9.73 -18.61 12.31
N GLN A 910 10.36 -19.47 13.11
CA GLN A 910 10.64 -19.19 14.53
C GLN A 910 11.67 -18.07 14.67
N VAL A 911 12.68 -18.01 13.80
CA VAL A 911 13.63 -16.89 13.74
C VAL A 911 12.91 -15.58 13.41
N CYS A 912 11.99 -15.61 12.45
CA CYS A 912 11.17 -14.45 12.10
C CYS A 912 10.30 -13.97 13.27
N TRP A 913 9.65 -14.88 14.01
CA TRP A 913 8.86 -14.51 15.19
C TRP A 913 9.73 -13.90 16.29
N ALA A 914 10.89 -14.51 16.58
CA ALA A 914 11.84 -13.98 17.53
C ALA A 914 12.30 -12.56 17.16
N LEU A 915 12.56 -12.30 15.87
CA LEU A 915 12.87 -10.96 15.38
C LEU A 915 11.70 -9.98 15.56
N ARG A 916 10.45 -10.38 15.29
CA ARG A 916 9.27 -9.51 15.50
C ARG A 916 9.15 -9.09 16.96
N ASP A 917 9.25 -10.05 17.88
CA ASP A 917 9.14 -9.79 19.31
C ASP A 917 10.27 -8.90 19.81
N PHE A 918 11.50 -9.20 19.39
CA PHE A 918 12.69 -8.46 19.82
C PHE A 918 12.75 -7.04 19.25
N THR A 919 12.45 -6.87 17.97
CA THR A 919 12.50 -5.55 17.32
C THR A 919 11.39 -4.62 17.79
N ARG A 920 10.24 -5.15 18.23
CA ARG A 920 9.18 -4.37 18.86
C ARG A 920 9.66 -3.61 20.10
N LEU A 921 10.67 -4.11 20.81
CA LEU A 921 11.24 -3.45 21.99
C LEU A 921 11.90 -2.09 21.68
N PHE A 922 12.32 -1.89 20.42
CA PHE A 922 13.03 -0.69 19.96
C PHE A 922 12.15 0.29 19.19
N ARG A 923 10.83 0.05 19.11
CA ARG A 923 9.89 0.81 18.28
C ARG A 923 8.76 1.45 19.09
#